data_AF-U7NT40-F1
#
_entry.id   AF-U7NT40-F1
#
_cell.length_a   1.000
_cell.length_b   1.000
_cell.length_c   1.000
_cell.angle_alpha   90.00
_cell.angle_beta   90.00
_cell.angle_gamma   90.00
#
_symmetry.space_group_name_H-M   'P 1'
#
loop_
_entity.id
_entity.type
_entity.pdbx_description
1 polymer ?
#
loop_
_entity_poly.entity_id
_entity_poly.type
_entity_poly.pdbx_seq_one_letter_code
_entity_poly.pdbx_strand_id
1 'polypeptide(L)'
;MSFVKLVRPSELKVLDIPFVETPFFAADRARLLVEQDNHLRSSMQSLFRYGSGDRRNLAETVHRAVRDGELMLVCSEWNKPFSPMVTWRPDNSLPAGGQWRIEGSWLNVPSEIECAVAELNNCGITCEQLRQSESWGVGSLEVNMFSMNYRQRQRRERAAQGSVDDHRLSLPLGASALVAPVLMSAASATEDAKADSSQAPAPKIHLEVGLFTDGTMNNAANTRAFVEQLEQECLIPYENNTIGREECERRMGLMLGDSYANAASNVAKLWDLYVEDEKEEGTSTYRRKIYAPGAGTKTGEDDVMYSAATGMGEAGVIAQVDYAFSQLALRVKEVLQNLPADRLDKPIDKLTLDLFGFSRGAAAGRHTAHEINQGENGLLAQMLADSGILWPKTVEIRFVGLFDSVAAIVNLAAGDALAHNNRNHPVELYLDPGKVGQAVHLTAAHEHRRNFALNSLRSRDGSLPANFREISLPGVHSDIGGGYGDSQREDVLLSLRLQVPRDRLSRPDQTLQWDNLEAKRQQIEAAGWIGPYNLPVRQSEQLQAWPKDQGPEGPARLDIVTLRHEHPAQDGRVELVLRMLRQVRGEYSRVPLRLMHRLAVEQEVPLREVDPTDETVLIQGELEPILQQILEQVVQGNDAPSLTTEHENLLLQRYIHYSAHYNAIETMVAGLPAKLQGFHPNAPAPSGERLVYPQTEGD
;
A
#
# COMPACT_ATOMS: atom_id res chain seq x y z
N MET A 1 12.61 26.54 -19.24
CA MET A 1 12.91 25.39 -20.14
C MET A 1 13.54 24.31 -19.29
N SER A 2 12.80 23.24 -19.04
CA SER A 2 13.24 22.07 -18.27
C SER A 2 14.31 21.33 -19.09
N PHE A 3 15.58 21.39 -18.68
CA PHE A 3 16.67 20.71 -19.39
C PHE A 3 16.64 19.20 -19.11
N VAL A 4 15.83 18.47 -19.88
CA VAL A 4 15.92 17.00 -19.98
C VAL A 4 16.94 16.67 -21.07
N LYS A 5 17.77 15.64 -20.89
CA LYS A 5 18.77 15.24 -21.89
C LYS A 5 18.70 13.77 -22.24
N LEU A 6 18.95 13.47 -23.51
CA LEU A 6 19.13 12.13 -24.05
C LEU A 6 20.61 11.94 -24.39
N VAL A 7 21.26 11.00 -23.70
CA VAL A 7 22.71 10.77 -23.81
C VAL A 7 23.01 9.28 -23.86
N ARG A 8 24.15 8.91 -24.43
CA ARG A 8 24.61 7.51 -24.35
C ARG A 8 25.07 7.17 -22.93
N PRO A 9 25.01 5.90 -22.50
CA PRO A 9 25.54 5.49 -21.19
C PRO A 9 26.98 5.96 -20.95
N SER A 10 27.83 5.93 -21.99
CA SER A 10 29.22 6.38 -21.93
C SER A 10 29.40 7.90 -21.73
N GLU A 11 28.37 8.70 -22.01
CA GLU A 11 28.39 10.16 -21.93
C GLU A 11 27.76 10.68 -20.62
N LEU A 12 27.28 9.77 -19.76
CA LEU A 12 26.74 10.13 -18.46
C LEU A 12 27.84 10.72 -17.58
N LYS A 13 27.46 11.78 -16.85
CA LYS A 13 28.25 12.29 -15.73
C LYS A 13 27.74 11.65 -14.45
N VAL A 14 28.59 11.61 -13.43
CA VAL A 14 28.19 10.99 -12.15
C VAL A 14 27.03 11.75 -11.48
N LEU A 15 26.93 13.07 -11.66
CA LEU A 15 25.77 13.85 -11.22
C LEU A 15 24.46 13.41 -11.87
N ASP A 16 24.51 12.80 -13.06
CA ASP A 16 23.32 12.37 -13.80
C ASP A 16 22.73 11.08 -13.27
N ILE A 17 23.54 10.24 -12.62
CA ILE A 17 23.17 8.89 -12.16
C ILE A 17 21.85 8.88 -11.36
N PRO A 18 21.63 9.77 -10.38
CA PRO A 18 20.39 9.77 -9.60
C PRO A 18 19.16 10.27 -10.38
N PHE A 19 19.38 10.85 -11.56
CA PHE A 19 18.34 11.42 -12.41
C PHE A 19 18.08 10.61 -13.68
N VAL A 20 18.73 9.45 -13.83
CA VAL A 20 18.48 8.58 -14.97
C VAL A 20 17.18 7.82 -14.76
N GLU A 21 16.24 8.03 -15.67
CA GLU A 21 14.96 7.32 -15.74
C GLU A 21 15.18 5.90 -16.27
N THR A 22 14.42 4.94 -15.77
CA THR A 22 14.45 3.59 -16.36
C THR A 22 14.01 3.62 -17.84
N PRO A 23 14.64 2.81 -18.72
CA PRO A 23 14.30 2.69 -20.14
C PRO A 23 12.80 2.60 -20.44
N PHE A 24 12.05 1.97 -19.53
CA PHE A 24 10.62 1.74 -19.67
C PHE A 24 9.77 3.02 -19.69
N PHE A 25 10.02 3.98 -18.79
CA PHE A 25 9.35 5.30 -18.80
C PHE A 25 10.08 6.28 -19.70
N ALA A 26 11.39 6.10 -19.85
CA ALA A 26 12.23 6.91 -20.69
C ALA A 26 11.85 6.79 -22.17
N ALA A 27 11.51 5.61 -22.68
CA ALA A 27 11.33 5.38 -24.12
C ALA A 27 10.18 6.22 -24.72
N ASP A 28 8.98 6.12 -24.14
CA ASP A 28 7.81 6.89 -24.59
C ASP A 28 8.01 8.39 -24.39
N ARG A 29 8.63 8.79 -23.27
CA ARG A 29 8.95 10.19 -22.96
C ARG A 29 10.00 10.77 -23.92
N ALA A 30 11.02 9.99 -24.26
CA ALA A 30 12.07 10.37 -25.20
C ALA A 30 11.53 10.57 -26.62
N ARG A 31 10.62 9.68 -27.05
CA ARG A 31 9.90 9.80 -28.32
C ARG A 31 9.20 11.15 -28.43
N LEU A 32 8.43 11.53 -27.40
CA LEU A 32 7.70 12.79 -27.32
C LEU A 32 8.63 14.01 -27.32
N LEU A 33 9.69 13.98 -26.51
CA LEU A 33 10.65 15.07 -26.43
C LEU A 33 11.32 15.34 -27.79
N VAL A 34 11.61 14.30 -28.55
CA VAL A 34 12.19 14.44 -29.90
C VAL A 34 11.18 14.96 -30.93
N GLU A 35 9.88 14.73 -30.72
CA GLU A 35 8.83 15.29 -31.58
C GLU A 35 8.57 16.77 -31.30
N GLN A 36 8.65 17.17 -30.02
CA GLN A 36 8.25 18.50 -29.54
C GLN A 36 9.41 19.50 -29.44
N ASP A 37 10.62 19.05 -29.07
CA ASP A 37 11.78 19.91 -28.89
C ASP A 37 12.70 19.86 -30.13
N ASN A 38 12.69 20.95 -30.90
CA ASN A 38 13.49 21.10 -32.11
C ASN A 38 15.01 21.01 -31.86
N HIS A 39 15.50 21.38 -30.67
CA HIS A 39 16.91 21.27 -30.31
C HIS A 39 17.30 19.83 -30.01
N LEU A 40 16.51 19.12 -29.20
CA LEU A 40 16.69 17.68 -28.96
C LEU A 40 16.57 16.88 -30.26
N ARG A 41 15.59 17.20 -31.10
CA ARG A 41 15.41 16.61 -32.42
C ARG A 41 16.66 16.79 -33.30
N SER A 42 17.21 18.00 -33.36
CA SER A 42 18.41 18.30 -34.13
C SER A 42 19.65 17.57 -33.59
N SER A 43 19.77 17.48 -32.26
CA SER A 43 20.83 16.71 -31.59
C SER A 43 20.74 15.21 -31.94
N MET A 44 19.55 14.61 -31.83
CA MET A 44 19.33 13.20 -32.17
C MET A 44 19.52 12.93 -33.67
N GLN A 45 19.11 13.84 -34.56
CA GLN A 45 19.40 13.74 -36.00
C GLN A 45 20.90 13.69 -36.28
N SER A 46 21.72 14.46 -35.54
CA SER A 46 23.17 14.41 -35.65
C SER A 46 23.74 13.09 -35.15
N LEU A 47 23.23 12.59 -34.02
CA LEU A 47 23.69 11.38 -33.36
C LEU A 47 23.42 10.10 -34.18
N PHE A 48 22.28 10.03 -34.88
CA PHE A 48 21.90 8.90 -35.74
C PHE A 48 22.33 9.02 -37.21
N ARG A 49 22.95 10.14 -37.63
CA ARG A 49 23.38 10.37 -39.04
C ARG A 49 24.45 9.40 -39.55
N TYR A 50 25.08 8.62 -38.67
CA TYR A 50 26.13 7.63 -39.01
C TYR A 50 25.67 6.16 -38.98
N GLY A 51 24.39 5.87 -38.69
CA GLY A 51 23.84 4.50 -38.65
C GLY A 51 22.96 4.18 -39.87
N SER A 52 23.22 3.06 -40.54
CA SER A 52 22.41 2.57 -41.67
C SER A 52 21.12 1.89 -41.17
N GLY A 53 20.01 2.61 -41.10
CA GLY A 53 18.71 1.99 -40.80
C GLY A 53 17.56 2.97 -40.60
N ASP A 54 16.68 3.02 -41.61
CA ASP A 54 15.33 3.59 -41.61
C ASP A 54 15.12 5.08 -41.26
N ARG A 55 15.23 5.92 -42.28
CA ARG A 55 15.02 7.38 -42.25
C ARG A 55 13.57 7.84 -42.01
N ARG A 56 12.61 6.93 -41.79
CA ARG A 56 11.17 7.29 -41.84
C ARG A 56 10.55 7.66 -40.50
N ASN A 57 11.18 7.40 -39.35
CA ASN A 57 10.66 7.90 -38.07
C ASN A 57 11.75 8.01 -36.98
N LEU A 58 12.39 9.19 -36.88
CA LEU A 58 13.42 9.47 -35.87
C LEU A 58 12.93 9.25 -34.44
N ALA A 59 11.67 9.59 -34.16
CA ALA A 59 11.08 9.45 -32.84
C ALA A 59 10.97 7.96 -32.46
N GLU A 60 10.61 7.10 -33.42
CA GLU A 60 10.58 5.64 -33.23
C GLU A 60 12.00 5.04 -33.09
N THR A 61 12.99 5.58 -33.81
CA THR A 61 14.39 5.18 -33.64
C THR A 61 14.90 5.53 -32.25
N VAL A 62 14.59 6.72 -31.73
CA VAL A 62 14.94 7.14 -30.37
C VAL A 62 14.20 6.29 -29.33
N HIS A 63 12.91 6.05 -29.53
CA HIS A 63 12.10 5.18 -28.67
C HIS A 63 12.76 3.79 -28.53
N ARG A 64 13.15 3.19 -29.65
CA ARG A 64 13.82 1.89 -29.68
C ARG A 64 15.20 1.93 -29.02
N ALA A 65 16.01 2.94 -29.32
CA ALA A 65 17.34 3.11 -28.73
C ALA A 65 17.28 3.31 -27.21
N VAL A 66 16.30 4.06 -26.71
CA VAL A 66 16.09 4.24 -25.27
C VAL A 66 15.58 2.96 -24.63
N ARG A 67 14.59 2.29 -25.25
CA ARG A 67 14.08 1.00 -24.79
C ARG A 67 15.18 -0.06 -24.72
N ASP A 68 16.09 -0.09 -25.68
CA ASP A 68 17.15 -1.10 -25.76
C ASP A 68 18.39 -0.72 -24.91
N GLY A 69 18.37 0.43 -24.21
CA GLY A 69 19.43 0.90 -23.32
C GLY A 69 20.63 1.57 -24.02
N GLU A 70 20.53 1.84 -25.32
CA GLU A 70 21.55 2.55 -26.11
C GLU A 70 21.56 4.06 -25.84
N LEU A 71 20.41 4.60 -25.41
CA LEU A 71 20.24 5.98 -24.97
C LEU A 71 19.55 6.02 -23.60
N MET A 72 19.93 6.97 -22.77
CA MET A 72 19.40 7.16 -21.43
C MET A 72 18.75 8.53 -21.34
N LEU A 73 17.54 8.57 -20.77
CA LEU A 73 16.85 9.82 -20.45
C LEU A 73 17.29 10.27 -19.06
N VAL A 74 17.95 11.44 -19.00
CA VAL A 74 18.32 12.07 -17.74
C VAL A 74 17.38 13.23 -17.47
N CYS A 75 16.63 13.10 -16.39
CA CYS A 75 15.67 14.09 -15.94
C CYS A 75 16.41 15.22 -15.19
N SER A 76 15.72 16.30 -14.83
CA SER A 76 16.36 17.49 -14.23
C SER A 76 16.11 17.56 -12.73
N GLU A 77 16.84 18.41 -11.99
CA GLU A 77 16.60 18.57 -10.54
C GLU A 77 15.16 18.98 -10.20
N TRP A 78 14.48 19.67 -11.11
CA TRP A 78 13.09 20.14 -10.98
C TRP A 78 12.06 19.16 -11.55
N ASN A 79 12.52 18.09 -12.19
CA ASN A 79 11.68 17.07 -12.82
C ASN A 79 12.39 15.74 -12.59
N LYS A 80 12.22 15.16 -11.40
CA LYS A 80 12.92 13.93 -10.99
C LYS A 80 12.49 12.75 -11.88
N PRO A 81 13.33 11.71 -12.02
CA PRO A 81 12.90 10.47 -12.64
C PRO A 81 11.73 9.87 -11.84
N PHE A 82 10.73 9.36 -12.55
CA PHE A 82 9.59 8.65 -12.00
C PHE A 82 10.03 7.33 -11.37
N SER A 83 10.85 6.60 -12.11
CA SER A 83 11.52 5.38 -11.69
C SER A 83 13.02 5.57 -11.85
N PRO A 84 13.69 6.10 -10.81
CA PRO A 84 15.14 6.23 -10.84
C PRO A 84 15.77 4.86 -11.00
N MET A 85 16.61 4.72 -12.01
CA MET A 85 17.38 3.49 -12.22
C MET A 85 18.41 3.26 -11.09
N VAL A 86 18.87 4.33 -10.44
CA VAL A 86 19.83 4.28 -9.34
C VAL A 86 19.38 5.19 -8.20
N THR A 87 19.35 4.65 -6.98
CA THR A 87 18.94 5.37 -5.75
C THR A 87 20.04 5.32 -4.69
N TRP A 88 20.00 6.27 -3.76
CA TRP A 88 20.81 6.22 -2.53
C TRP A 88 19.98 5.63 -1.40
N ARG A 89 20.47 4.57 -0.76
CA ARG A 89 19.83 3.95 0.40
C ARG A 89 20.60 4.33 1.67
N PRO A 90 19.98 5.09 2.60
CA PRO A 90 20.58 5.39 3.89
C PRO A 90 20.87 4.11 4.67
N ASP A 91 22.05 4.03 5.27
CA ASP A 91 22.47 2.92 6.13
C ASP A 91 23.49 3.46 7.13
N ASN A 92 23.02 3.68 8.36
CA ASN A 92 23.83 4.27 9.43
C ASN A 92 24.93 3.32 9.94
N SER A 93 24.94 2.06 9.51
CA SER A 93 26.02 1.12 9.81
C SER A 93 27.24 1.30 8.89
N LEU A 94 27.08 1.99 7.75
CA LEU A 94 28.15 2.23 6.79
C LEU A 94 28.87 3.57 7.07
N PRO A 95 30.20 3.66 6.88
CA PRO A 95 30.97 4.89 7.12
C PRO A 95 30.49 6.11 6.33
N ALA A 96 29.84 5.91 5.19
CA ALA A 96 29.29 6.97 4.34
C ALA A 96 27.83 7.33 4.66
N GLY A 97 27.20 6.68 5.65
CA GLY A 97 25.79 6.88 6.02
C GLY A 97 24.79 6.28 5.01
N GLY A 98 25.25 5.46 4.06
CA GLY A 98 24.43 4.81 3.05
C GLY A 98 25.23 4.25 1.87
N GLN A 99 24.52 3.75 0.86
CA GLN A 99 25.11 3.22 -0.39
C GLN A 99 24.19 3.44 -1.59
N TRP A 100 24.79 3.59 -2.77
CA TRP A 100 24.10 3.61 -4.06
C TRP A 100 23.67 2.20 -4.46
N ARG A 101 22.43 2.05 -4.94
CA ARG A 101 21.91 0.78 -5.46
C ARG A 101 21.23 0.99 -6.80
N ILE A 102 21.38 -0.01 -7.66
CA ILE A 102 20.62 -0.12 -8.90
C ILE A 102 19.30 -0.79 -8.53
N GLU A 103 18.18 -0.12 -8.82
CA GLU A 103 16.85 -0.64 -8.53
C GLU A 103 16.48 -1.72 -9.57
N GLY A 104 15.96 -2.86 -9.11
CA GLY A 104 16.06 -4.14 -9.81
C GLY A 104 14.97 -4.44 -10.87
N SER A 105 15.43 -5.06 -11.97
CA SER A 105 14.81 -6.13 -12.79
C SER A 105 15.11 -5.99 -14.28
N TRP A 106 15.85 -4.97 -14.72
CA TRP A 106 16.21 -4.82 -16.13
C TRP A 106 17.21 -5.90 -16.59
N LEU A 107 16.94 -6.55 -17.72
CA LEU A 107 17.74 -7.67 -18.25
C LEU A 107 19.16 -7.26 -18.69
N ASN A 108 19.40 -5.97 -18.98
CA ASN A 108 20.66 -5.46 -19.53
C ASN A 108 20.97 -4.04 -19.01
N VAL A 109 21.33 -3.88 -17.74
CA VAL A 109 21.81 -2.57 -17.26
C VAL A 109 23.11 -2.24 -18.01
N PRO A 110 23.27 -1.04 -18.58
CA PRO A 110 24.52 -0.71 -19.26
C PRO A 110 25.69 -0.84 -18.29
N SER A 111 26.72 -1.56 -18.70
CA SER A 111 27.90 -1.89 -17.88
C SER A 111 28.55 -0.66 -17.24
N GLU A 112 28.44 0.49 -17.89
CA GLU A 112 28.92 1.79 -17.44
C GLU A 112 28.24 2.24 -16.13
N ILE A 113 26.94 2.02 -16.00
CA ILE A 113 26.18 2.36 -14.79
C ILE A 113 26.50 1.38 -13.66
N GLU A 114 26.59 0.09 -13.97
CA GLU A 114 27.01 -0.93 -12.99
C GLU A 114 28.39 -0.61 -12.42
N CYS A 115 29.35 -0.29 -13.28
CA CYS A 115 30.69 0.09 -12.88
C CYS A 115 30.69 1.38 -12.05
N ALA A 116 29.95 2.40 -12.46
CA ALA A 116 29.93 3.66 -11.74
C ALA A 116 29.29 3.54 -10.35
N VAL A 117 28.18 2.80 -10.20
CA VAL A 117 27.58 2.55 -8.88
C VAL A 117 28.55 1.81 -7.96
N ALA A 118 29.22 0.77 -8.48
CA ALA A 118 30.23 0.05 -7.71
C ALA A 118 31.38 0.97 -7.28
N GLU A 119 31.85 1.85 -8.17
CA GLU A 119 32.94 2.78 -7.83
C GLU A 119 32.51 3.90 -6.89
N LEU A 120 31.29 4.43 -6.99
CA LEU A 120 30.76 5.40 -6.04
C LEU A 120 30.74 4.84 -4.62
N ASN A 121 30.29 3.59 -4.48
CA ASN A 121 30.28 2.88 -3.21
C ASN A 121 31.71 2.62 -2.70
N ASN A 122 32.61 2.15 -3.56
CA ASN A 122 34.02 1.92 -3.19
C ASN A 122 34.73 3.21 -2.76
N CYS A 123 34.38 4.35 -3.35
CA CYS A 123 34.93 5.66 -3.00
C CYS A 123 34.19 6.36 -1.85
N GLY A 124 33.11 5.77 -1.32
CA GLY A 124 32.32 6.34 -0.22
C GLY A 124 31.64 7.66 -0.58
N ILE A 125 31.23 7.84 -1.84
CA ILE A 125 30.68 9.11 -2.34
C ILE A 125 29.22 9.27 -1.91
N THR A 126 28.93 10.35 -1.19
CA THR A 126 27.57 10.66 -0.70
C THR A 126 26.79 11.56 -1.67
N CYS A 127 25.46 11.64 -1.47
CA CYS A 127 24.58 12.57 -2.21
C CYS A 127 25.06 14.03 -2.13
N GLU A 128 25.57 14.47 -0.97
CA GLU A 128 26.06 15.84 -0.80
C GLU A 128 27.32 16.12 -1.61
N GLN A 129 28.25 15.16 -1.66
CA GLN A 129 29.48 15.27 -2.43
C GLN A 129 29.22 15.29 -3.94
N LEU A 130 28.15 14.64 -4.40
CA LEU A 130 27.71 14.70 -5.79
C LEU A 130 27.14 16.06 -6.18
N ARG A 131 26.41 16.72 -5.28
CA ARG A 131 25.77 18.03 -5.50
C ARG A 131 26.75 19.22 -5.51
N GLN A 132 28.01 19.01 -5.16
CA GLN A 132 29.03 20.07 -5.22
C GLN A 132 29.33 20.42 -6.69
N SER A 133 28.69 21.49 -7.16
CA SER A 133 28.56 21.89 -8.58
C SER A 133 29.65 22.84 -9.08
N GLU A 134 30.87 22.76 -8.55
CA GLU A 134 31.99 23.45 -9.19
C GLU A 134 32.36 22.73 -10.49
N SER A 135 32.88 23.45 -11.49
CA SER A 135 33.33 22.90 -12.78
C SER A 135 34.38 21.76 -12.66
N TRP A 136 34.85 21.51 -11.44
CA TRP A 136 35.83 20.51 -11.03
C TRP A 136 35.32 19.55 -9.92
N GLY A 137 34.02 19.57 -9.61
CA GLY A 137 33.36 18.75 -8.58
C GLY A 137 33.27 17.25 -8.91
N VAL A 138 32.96 16.40 -7.93
CA VAL A 138 32.91 14.93 -8.13
C VAL A 138 31.81 14.57 -9.14
N GLY A 139 30.71 15.32 -9.14
CA GLY A 139 29.58 15.12 -10.03
C GLY A 139 29.85 15.43 -11.51
N SER A 140 30.90 16.19 -11.86
CA SER A 140 31.21 16.52 -13.25
C SER A 140 32.03 15.44 -13.98
N LEU A 141 32.49 14.42 -13.25
CA LEU A 141 33.28 13.32 -13.80
C LEU A 141 32.43 12.42 -14.70
N GLU A 142 33.04 11.91 -15.77
CA GLU A 142 32.41 10.93 -16.66
C GLU A 142 32.35 9.55 -15.99
N VAL A 143 31.20 8.89 -16.15
CA VAL A 143 30.89 7.57 -15.57
C VAL A 143 31.90 6.51 -16.01
N ASN A 144 32.31 6.52 -17.28
CA ASN A 144 33.23 5.54 -17.87
C ASN A 144 34.70 5.66 -17.40
N MET A 145 35.09 6.80 -16.81
CA MET A 145 36.47 7.12 -16.42
C MET A 145 36.56 7.58 -14.95
N PHE A 146 35.54 7.26 -14.15
CA PHE A 146 35.37 7.81 -12.81
C PHE A 146 36.58 7.56 -11.91
N SER A 147 37.04 6.32 -11.70
CA SER A 147 38.17 6.06 -10.79
C SER A 147 39.49 6.64 -11.26
N MET A 148 39.72 6.76 -12.57
CA MET A 148 40.92 7.41 -13.10
C MET A 148 40.91 8.90 -12.76
N ASN A 149 39.80 9.57 -13.07
CA ASN A 149 39.65 11.01 -12.84
C ASN A 149 39.62 11.35 -11.34
N TYR A 150 38.91 10.54 -10.54
CA TYR A 150 38.82 10.72 -9.09
C TYR A 150 40.18 10.53 -8.42
N ARG A 151 40.97 9.51 -8.81
CA ARG A 151 42.35 9.32 -8.31
C ARG A 151 43.29 10.46 -8.72
N GLN A 152 43.16 10.96 -9.95
CA GLN A 152 43.96 12.10 -10.41
C GLN A 152 43.64 13.37 -9.62
N ARG A 153 42.35 13.56 -9.28
CA ARG A 153 41.90 14.66 -8.42
C ARG A 153 42.46 14.54 -7.00
N GLN A 154 42.34 13.39 -6.35
CA GLN A 154 42.90 13.17 -5.01
C GLN A 154 44.41 13.46 -4.97
N ARG A 155 45.14 13.13 -6.05
CA ARG A 155 46.57 13.49 -6.19
C ARG A 155 46.79 15.00 -6.32
N ARG A 156 45.95 15.72 -7.06
CA ARG A 156 46.02 17.18 -7.19
C ARG A 156 45.70 17.90 -5.89
N GLU A 157 44.68 17.44 -5.16
CA GLU A 157 44.31 18.01 -3.85
C GLU A 157 45.42 17.79 -2.81
N ARG A 158 46.03 16.58 -2.78
CA ARG A 158 47.21 16.31 -1.95
C ARG A 158 48.43 17.13 -2.37
N ALA A 159 48.64 17.35 -3.66
CA ALA A 159 49.74 18.19 -4.16
C ALA A 159 49.53 19.69 -3.84
N ALA A 160 48.28 20.17 -3.88
CA ALA A 160 47.93 21.54 -3.50
C ALA A 160 48.12 21.79 -2.00
N GLN A 161 47.83 20.80 -1.15
CA GLN A 161 48.08 20.86 0.30
C GLN A 161 49.58 20.79 0.65
N GLY A 162 50.40 20.10 -0.14
CA GLY A 162 51.86 20.02 0.07
C GLY A 162 52.66 21.27 -0.33
N SER A 163 52.03 22.27 -0.94
CA SER A 163 52.68 23.49 -1.45
C SER A 163 52.71 24.66 -0.45
N VAL A 164 52.06 24.54 0.71
CA VAL A 164 51.85 25.66 1.66
C VAL A 164 52.84 25.63 2.84
N ASP A 165 53.65 24.58 2.98
CA ASP A 165 54.51 24.37 4.17
C ASP A 165 55.92 25.00 4.11
N ASP A 166 56.31 25.69 3.03
CA ASP A 166 57.73 26.05 2.79
C ASP A 166 58.15 27.51 3.10
N HIS A 167 57.49 28.18 4.06
CA HIS A 167 58.00 29.44 4.61
C HIS A 167 57.84 29.52 6.13
N ARG A 168 58.86 29.06 6.87
CA ARG A 168 59.09 29.36 8.29
C ARG A 168 60.42 30.09 8.47
N LEU A 169 60.37 31.31 8.99
CA LEU A 169 61.52 31.99 9.60
C LEU A 169 61.19 32.44 11.03
N SER A 170 61.96 31.87 11.96
CA SER A 170 62.52 32.40 13.21
C SER A 170 61.66 33.19 14.23
N LEU A 171 61.63 32.63 15.45
CA LEU A 171 61.29 33.24 16.76
C LEU A 171 62.24 34.43 17.12
N PRO A 172 61.96 35.24 18.17
CA PRO A 172 62.30 34.85 19.56
C PRO A 172 61.35 35.30 20.72
N LEU A 173 61.25 34.42 21.72
CA LEU A 173 61.34 34.58 23.19
C LEU A 173 60.55 35.68 23.95
N GLY A 174 59.89 35.26 25.05
CA GLY A 174 59.93 36.02 26.32
C GLY A 174 58.74 35.94 27.29
N ALA A 175 58.93 35.16 28.37
CA ALA A 175 58.52 35.40 29.77
C ALA A 175 57.04 35.30 30.26
N SER A 176 56.85 34.32 31.15
CA SER A 176 56.17 34.30 32.47
C SER A 176 54.95 35.19 32.75
N ALA A 177 53.86 34.59 33.24
CA ALA A 177 53.52 34.57 34.68
C ALA A 177 52.19 33.84 34.95
N LEU A 178 52.09 33.32 36.18
CA LEU A 178 51.02 32.55 36.80
C LEU A 178 49.70 33.33 37.00
N VAL A 179 48.55 32.65 37.10
CA VAL A 179 47.73 32.50 38.33
C VAL A 179 46.39 31.78 38.04
N ALA A 180 46.07 30.89 38.99
CA ALA A 180 44.95 29.99 39.32
C ALA A 180 43.46 30.36 39.00
N PRO A 181 42.51 29.40 39.20
CA PRO A 181 41.17 29.36 38.61
C PRO A 181 40.07 29.88 39.56
N VAL A 182 38.84 30.04 39.05
CA VAL A 182 37.65 30.31 39.87
C VAL A 182 36.59 29.22 39.67
N LEU A 183 36.22 28.63 40.81
CA LEU A 183 35.12 27.69 41.04
C LEU A 183 33.86 28.43 41.53
N MET A 184 32.74 27.71 41.48
CA MET A 184 31.37 28.09 41.84
C MET A 184 31.18 28.84 43.17
N SER A 185 30.04 29.54 43.27
CA SER A 185 29.38 29.82 44.54
C SER A 185 27.86 29.65 44.43
N ALA A 186 27.30 28.97 45.43
CA ALA A 186 25.88 28.87 45.74
C ALA A 186 25.50 29.97 46.75
N ALA A 187 24.24 30.39 46.75
CA ALA A 187 23.64 31.11 47.88
C ALA A 187 22.16 30.73 48.04
N SER A 188 21.78 30.52 49.30
CA SER A 188 20.50 30.04 49.79
C SER A 188 19.57 31.16 50.27
N ALA A 189 18.26 30.88 50.14
CA ALA A 189 17.15 31.17 51.07
C ALA A 189 16.76 32.61 51.42
N THR A 190 15.49 32.93 51.14
CA THR A 190 14.56 33.55 52.12
C THR A 190 13.14 33.04 51.89
N GLU A 191 12.50 32.66 53.00
CA GLU A 191 11.08 32.33 53.13
C GLU A 191 10.21 33.57 52.93
N ASP A 192 9.04 33.40 52.32
CA ASP A 192 7.87 34.20 52.67
C ASP A 192 6.60 33.36 52.51
N ALA A 193 5.86 33.27 53.62
CA ALA A 193 4.62 32.54 53.75
C ALA A 193 3.46 33.33 53.11
N LYS A 194 2.68 32.67 52.25
CA LYS A 194 1.25 32.96 52.06
C LYS A 194 0.48 31.67 51.89
N ALA A 195 -0.27 31.34 52.93
CA ALA A 195 -1.31 30.33 52.90
C ALA A 195 -2.57 30.88 52.20
N ASP A 196 -3.27 29.93 51.61
CA ASP A 196 -4.70 29.94 51.27
C ASP A 196 -5.11 30.70 49.99
N SER A 197 -5.01 29.99 48.87
CA SER A 197 -6.09 30.01 47.90
C SER A 197 -6.57 28.57 47.70
N SER A 198 -7.88 28.38 47.88
CA SER A 198 -8.62 27.20 47.49
C SER A 198 -8.40 26.92 45.99
N GLN A 199 -7.36 26.16 45.67
CA GLN A 199 -7.19 25.61 44.33
C GLN A 199 -8.38 24.69 44.06
N ALA A 200 -9.26 25.12 43.15
CA ALA A 200 -10.22 24.21 42.53
C ALA A 200 -9.44 22.95 42.07
N PRO A 201 -9.97 21.74 42.31
CA PRO A 201 -9.26 20.52 41.94
C PRO A 201 -8.91 20.59 40.44
N ALA A 202 -7.64 20.33 40.12
CA ALA A 202 -7.17 20.40 38.74
C ALA A 202 -8.09 19.56 37.84
N PRO A 203 -8.52 20.09 36.67
CA PRO A 203 -9.51 19.45 35.84
C PRO A 203 -9.08 18.02 35.49
N LYS A 204 -10.01 17.07 35.57
CA LYS A 204 -9.71 15.67 35.22
C LYS A 204 -9.39 15.60 33.72
N ILE A 205 -8.44 14.74 33.34
CA ILE A 205 -8.07 14.54 31.93
C ILE A 205 -8.69 13.24 31.44
N HIS A 206 -9.48 13.34 30.38
CA HIS A 206 -10.05 12.20 29.66
C HIS A 206 -9.50 12.22 28.23
N LEU A 207 -8.87 11.12 27.82
CA LEU A 207 -8.40 10.95 26.45
C LEU A 207 -9.30 9.93 25.73
N GLU A 208 -9.82 10.30 24.56
CA GLU A 208 -10.52 9.38 23.66
C GLU A 208 -9.67 9.19 22.40
N VAL A 209 -9.29 7.94 22.10
CA VAL A 209 -8.40 7.63 20.99
C VAL A 209 -9.02 6.61 20.04
N GLY A 210 -9.19 6.99 18.79
CA GLY A 210 -9.54 6.06 17.70
C GLY A 210 -8.29 5.43 17.10
N LEU A 211 -8.19 4.10 17.12
CA LEU A 211 -7.13 3.32 16.48
C LEU A 211 -7.67 2.62 15.22
N PHE A 212 -7.10 2.96 14.07
CA PHE A 212 -7.56 2.49 12.76
C PHE A 212 -6.47 1.65 12.09
N THR A 213 -6.69 0.34 11.99
CA THR A 213 -5.73 -0.64 11.47
C THR A 213 -6.19 -1.14 10.10
N ASP A 214 -5.56 -0.67 9.03
CA ASP A 214 -6.02 -1.00 7.68
C ASP A 214 -5.63 -2.42 7.24
N GLY A 215 -6.34 -2.94 6.24
CA GLY A 215 -6.03 -4.19 5.58
C GLY A 215 -4.69 -4.14 4.85
N THR A 216 -4.01 -5.28 4.75
CA THR A 216 -2.74 -5.37 4.00
C THR A 216 -2.88 -4.90 2.56
N MET A 217 -1.83 -4.24 2.07
CA MET A 217 -1.83 -3.55 0.78
C MET A 217 -2.84 -2.42 0.70
N ASN A 218 -3.37 -1.91 1.82
CA ASN A 218 -4.06 -0.62 1.86
C ASN A 218 -3.20 0.39 2.62
N ASN A 219 -2.99 1.55 1.99
CA ASN A 219 -2.35 2.68 2.65
C ASN A 219 -2.98 3.96 2.12
N ALA A 220 -3.75 4.64 2.95
CA ALA A 220 -4.48 5.85 2.57
C ALA A 220 -3.55 6.98 2.05
N ALA A 221 -2.32 7.06 2.54
CA ALA A 221 -1.35 8.04 2.05
C ALA A 221 -0.81 7.65 0.66
N ASN A 222 -0.56 6.36 0.42
CA ASN A 222 -0.15 5.86 -0.90
C ASN A 222 -1.27 6.01 -1.93
N THR A 223 -2.52 5.68 -1.57
CA THR A 223 -3.69 5.90 -2.45
C THR A 223 -3.85 7.38 -2.82
N ARG A 224 -3.76 8.31 -1.86
CA ARG A 224 -3.85 9.76 -2.14
C ARG A 224 -2.69 10.23 -3.03
N ALA A 225 -1.46 9.79 -2.73
CA ALA A 225 -0.30 10.09 -3.55
C ALA A 225 -0.43 9.52 -4.97
N PHE A 226 -1.00 8.33 -5.13
CA PHE A 226 -1.26 7.72 -6.44
C PHE A 226 -2.24 8.55 -7.26
N VAL A 227 -3.34 9.00 -6.67
CA VAL A 227 -4.33 9.86 -7.36
C VAL A 227 -3.68 11.16 -7.84
N GLU A 228 -2.93 11.84 -6.96
CA GLU A 228 -2.20 13.07 -7.31
C GLU A 228 -1.15 12.83 -8.42
N GLN A 229 -0.43 11.71 -8.35
CA GLN A 229 0.57 11.32 -9.36
C GLN A 229 -0.06 10.92 -10.69
N LEU A 230 -1.16 10.19 -10.67
CA LEU A 230 -1.91 9.78 -11.86
C LEU A 230 -2.48 10.99 -12.59
N GLU A 231 -2.96 12.00 -11.85
CA GLU A 231 -3.34 13.28 -12.44
C GLU A 231 -2.15 14.00 -13.09
N GLN A 232 -0.97 13.99 -12.47
CA GLN A 232 0.21 14.67 -13.06
C GLN A 232 0.81 13.90 -14.24
N GLU A 233 0.85 12.57 -14.17
CA GLU A 233 1.64 11.75 -15.08
C GLU A 233 0.82 11.07 -16.17
N CYS A 234 -0.46 10.75 -15.93
CA CYS A 234 -1.33 10.14 -16.93
C CYS A 234 -2.17 11.17 -17.71
N LEU A 235 -2.48 12.36 -17.17
CA LEU A 235 -3.24 13.38 -17.92
C LEU A 235 -2.38 14.13 -18.96
N ILE A 236 -1.10 14.40 -18.68
CA ILE A 236 -0.20 15.12 -19.61
C ILE A 236 0.05 14.33 -20.93
N PRO A 237 0.23 12.98 -20.90
CA PRO A 237 0.30 12.16 -22.13
C PRO A 237 -1.05 11.91 -22.80
N TYR A 238 -2.17 12.00 -22.05
CA TYR A 238 -3.54 11.81 -22.57
C TYR A 238 -3.94 12.92 -23.55
N GLU A 239 -3.51 14.16 -23.32
CA GLU A 239 -3.72 15.27 -24.26
C GLU A 239 -3.02 15.07 -25.62
N ASN A 240 -2.03 14.16 -25.70
CA ASN A 240 -1.28 13.85 -26.92
C ASN A 240 -1.56 12.43 -27.49
N ASN A 241 -2.56 11.71 -26.99
CA ASN A 241 -3.09 10.48 -27.60
C ASN A 241 -2.10 9.29 -27.73
N THR A 242 -1.15 9.13 -26.79
CA THR A 242 -0.07 8.12 -26.87
C THR A 242 -0.29 6.85 -26.05
N ILE A 243 -0.94 6.96 -24.89
CA ILE A 243 -1.35 5.85 -24.02
C ILE A 243 -2.74 6.19 -23.45
N GLY A 244 -3.68 5.25 -23.50
CA GLY A 244 -4.99 5.46 -22.89
C GLY A 244 -4.85 5.57 -21.38
N ARG A 245 -5.66 6.43 -20.73
CA ARG A 245 -5.64 6.62 -19.27
C ARG A 245 -5.58 5.28 -18.53
N GLU A 246 -6.53 4.38 -18.77
CA GLU A 246 -6.60 3.03 -18.16
C GLU A 246 -5.32 2.19 -18.31
N GLU A 247 -4.62 2.30 -19.44
CA GLU A 247 -3.35 1.61 -19.66
C GLU A 247 -2.25 2.19 -18.76
N CYS A 248 -2.22 3.52 -18.62
CA CYS A 248 -1.31 4.22 -17.72
C CYS A 248 -1.57 3.84 -16.26
N GLU A 249 -2.84 3.89 -15.81
CA GLU A 249 -3.21 3.55 -14.43
C GLU A 249 -2.83 2.10 -14.08
N ARG A 250 -3.17 1.13 -14.96
CA ARG A 250 -2.84 -0.29 -14.74
C ARG A 250 -1.33 -0.53 -14.68
N ARG A 251 -0.57 0.16 -15.51
CA ARG A 251 0.89 0.06 -15.58
C ARG A 251 1.57 0.67 -14.36
N MET A 252 1.10 1.83 -13.89
CA MET A 252 1.60 2.45 -12.66
C MET A 252 1.26 1.60 -11.44
N GLY A 253 0.05 1.03 -11.37
CA GLY A 253 -0.35 0.13 -10.29
C GLY A 253 0.55 -1.11 -10.17
N LEU A 254 0.87 -1.76 -11.31
CA LEU A 254 1.80 -2.90 -11.34
C LEU A 254 3.23 -2.56 -10.91
N MET A 255 3.60 -1.28 -10.94
CA MET A 255 4.94 -0.82 -10.61
C MET A 255 5.08 -0.39 -9.16
N LEU A 256 4.19 0.51 -8.70
CA LEU A 256 4.22 1.08 -7.35
C LEU A 256 3.72 0.07 -6.32
N GLY A 257 2.91 -0.90 -6.75
CA GLY A 257 2.32 -1.93 -5.92
C GLY A 257 0.83 -1.77 -5.75
N ASP A 258 0.20 -2.85 -5.26
CA ASP A 258 -1.25 -2.93 -5.10
C ASP A 258 -1.79 -1.85 -4.14
N SER A 259 -0.99 -1.33 -3.20
CA SER A 259 -1.42 -0.26 -2.29
C SER A 259 -1.66 1.09 -2.92
N TYR A 260 -1.05 1.33 -4.08
CA TYR A 260 -1.26 2.54 -4.87
C TYR A 260 -2.47 2.37 -5.81
N ALA A 261 -2.70 1.16 -6.32
CA ALA A 261 -3.80 0.88 -7.25
C ALA A 261 -5.18 0.72 -6.58
N ASN A 262 -5.23 0.51 -5.26
CA ASN A 262 -6.48 0.33 -4.51
C ASN A 262 -7.14 1.67 -4.17
N ALA A 263 -8.48 1.68 -4.12
CA ALA A 263 -9.24 2.79 -3.54
C ALA A 263 -9.15 2.80 -2.01
N ALA A 264 -9.56 3.90 -1.38
CA ALA A 264 -9.57 4.01 0.08
C ALA A 264 -10.48 2.94 0.73
N SER A 265 -9.96 2.29 1.77
CA SER A 265 -10.72 1.34 2.60
C SER A 265 -11.76 2.04 3.47
N ASN A 266 -12.71 1.28 4.00
CA ASN A 266 -13.68 1.78 4.97
C ASN A 266 -13.02 2.16 6.30
N VAL A 267 -11.87 1.56 6.65
CA VAL A 267 -11.09 1.94 7.83
C VAL A 267 -10.50 3.34 7.64
N ALA A 268 -9.93 3.63 6.47
CA ALA A 268 -9.43 4.96 6.13
C ALA A 268 -10.56 6.01 6.14
N LYS A 269 -11.73 5.67 5.57
CA LYS A 269 -12.91 6.56 5.57
C LYS A 269 -13.42 6.85 6.98
N LEU A 270 -13.49 5.84 7.86
CA LEU A 270 -13.87 6.05 9.27
C LEU A 270 -12.83 6.88 10.03
N TRP A 271 -11.54 6.70 9.74
CA TRP A 271 -10.49 7.55 10.29
C TRP A 271 -10.66 9.01 9.88
N ASP A 272 -10.98 9.28 8.61
CA ASP A 272 -11.25 10.65 8.14
C ASP A 272 -12.47 11.27 8.87
N LEU A 273 -13.51 10.47 9.11
CA LEU A 273 -14.72 10.88 9.84
C LEU A 273 -14.53 11.05 11.36
N TYR A 274 -13.50 10.45 11.96
CA TYR A 274 -13.26 10.55 13.40
C TYR A 274 -12.87 11.98 13.82
N VAL A 275 -13.54 12.48 14.86
CA VAL A 275 -13.36 13.84 15.38
C VAL A 275 -12.07 13.95 16.17
N GLU A 276 -11.28 14.96 15.84
CA GLU A 276 -10.11 15.39 16.61
C GLU A 276 -10.39 16.80 17.14
N ASP A 277 -10.53 16.92 18.46
CA ASP A 277 -10.85 18.17 19.15
C ASP A 277 -10.36 18.16 20.61
N GLU A 278 -10.52 19.31 21.27
CA GLU A 278 -10.27 19.51 22.68
C GLU A 278 -11.48 20.21 23.28
N LYS A 279 -12.05 19.64 24.35
CA LYS A 279 -13.25 20.18 25.01
C LYS A 279 -12.97 20.36 26.50
N GLU A 280 -13.33 21.52 27.02
CA GLU A 280 -13.22 21.85 28.45
C GLU A 280 -14.62 22.06 29.04
N GLU A 281 -15.24 20.98 29.52
CA GLU A 281 -16.53 21.02 30.23
C GLU A 281 -16.38 20.35 31.61
N GLY A 282 -15.61 20.99 32.50
CA GLY A 282 -15.28 20.49 33.84
C GLY A 282 -14.25 19.35 33.87
N THR A 283 -14.35 18.40 32.92
CA THR A 283 -13.30 17.46 32.54
C THR A 283 -12.72 17.93 31.20
N SER A 284 -11.40 17.97 31.08
CA SER A 284 -10.72 18.26 29.81
C SER A 284 -10.65 16.98 29.00
N THR A 285 -11.48 16.91 27.94
CA THR A 285 -11.51 15.77 27.02
C THR A 285 -10.70 16.10 25.78
N TYR A 286 -9.72 15.24 25.50
CA TYR A 286 -8.87 15.32 24.31
C TYR A 286 -9.24 14.16 23.40
N ARG A 287 -9.60 14.44 22.14
CA ARG A 287 -9.84 13.40 21.14
C ARG A 287 -8.68 13.33 20.17
N ARG A 288 -8.18 12.12 19.90
CA ARG A 288 -7.10 11.88 18.94
C ARG A 288 -7.43 10.69 18.07
N LYS A 289 -6.85 10.64 16.87
CA LYS A 289 -7.00 9.52 15.96
C LYS A 289 -5.66 9.08 15.39
N ILE A 290 -5.50 7.77 15.24
CA ILE A 290 -4.26 7.15 14.78
C ILE A 290 -4.61 6.17 13.68
N TYR A 291 -3.95 6.33 12.55
CA TYR A 291 -4.06 5.42 11.41
C TYR A 291 -2.78 4.62 11.29
N ALA A 292 -2.92 3.29 11.33
CA ALA A 292 -1.86 2.33 11.11
C ALA A 292 -2.07 1.71 9.72
N PRO A 293 -1.17 2.00 8.75
CA PRO A 293 -1.29 1.48 7.40
C PRO A 293 -1.22 -0.05 7.38
N GLY A 294 -1.76 -0.64 6.31
CA GLY A 294 -1.86 -2.07 6.14
C GLY A 294 -0.52 -2.79 6.16
N ALA A 295 -0.51 -3.97 6.78
CA ALA A 295 0.60 -4.91 6.72
C ALA A 295 1.13 -5.07 5.27
N GLY A 296 2.44 -5.10 5.06
CA GLY A 296 3.06 -5.20 3.73
C GLY A 296 3.20 -3.90 2.91
N THR A 297 2.81 -2.73 3.46
CA THR A 297 2.99 -1.41 2.81
C THR A 297 3.95 -0.52 3.61
N LYS A 298 4.65 0.39 2.92
CA LYS A 298 5.39 1.50 3.54
C LYS A 298 4.95 2.81 2.87
N THR A 299 4.75 3.87 3.66
CA THR A 299 4.27 5.14 3.12
C THR A 299 5.34 5.79 2.26
N GLY A 300 5.05 5.99 0.97
CA GLY A 300 5.97 6.63 0.02
C GLY A 300 7.10 5.73 -0.50
N GLU A 301 7.04 4.42 -0.28
CA GLU A 301 7.98 3.42 -0.82
C GLU A 301 7.20 2.34 -1.59
N ASP A 302 7.86 1.69 -2.55
CA ASP A 302 7.30 0.56 -3.31
C ASP A 302 6.87 -0.59 -2.38
N ASP A 303 5.76 -1.25 -2.69
CA ASP A 303 5.31 -2.41 -1.91
C ASP A 303 6.33 -3.58 -2.03
N VAL A 304 6.80 -4.08 -0.88
CA VAL A 304 7.73 -5.21 -0.87
C VAL A 304 6.97 -6.52 -1.07
N MET A 305 6.91 -6.99 -2.33
CA MET A 305 6.16 -8.17 -2.79
C MET A 305 6.44 -9.46 -1.99
N TYR A 306 7.64 -9.63 -1.40
CA TYR A 306 7.98 -10.78 -0.55
C TYR A 306 7.36 -10.70 0.87
N SER A 307 7.22 -9.50 1.43
CA SER A 307 6.67 -9.29 2.79
C SER A 307 5.14 -9.42 2.82
N ALA A 308 4.46 -8.98 1.75
CA ALA A 308 3.01 -9.06 1.66
C ALA A 308 2.49 -10.50 1.42
N ALA A 309 3.29 -11.35 0.76
CA ALA A 309 2.95 -12.75 0.49
C ALA A 309 3.16 -13.70 1.69
N THR A 310 4.02 -13.31 2.64
CA THR A 310 4.38 -14.15 3.80
C THR A 310 3.75 -13.65 5.11
N GLY A 311 3.38 -12.37 5.21
CA GLY A 311 2.91 -11.79 6.47
C GLY A 311 3.98 -11.71 7.56
N MET A 312 5.24 -12.04 7.23
CA MET A 312 6.38 -12.18 8.13
C MET A 312 7.49 -11.15 7.87
N GLY A 313 7.12 -9.93 7.52
CA GLY A 313 8.07 -8.82 7.38
C GLY A 313 8.03 -7.85 8.57
N GLU A 314 8.81 -6.77 8.48
CA GLU A 314 8.73 -5.56 9.33
C GLU A 314 7.33 -4.91 9.35
N ALA A 315 6.40 -5.37 8.51
CA ALA A 315 5.04 -4.88 8.36
C ALA A 315 4.02 -6.01 8.62
N GLY A 316 4.29 -6.94 9.54
CA GLY A 316 3.31 -7.94 10.01
C GLY A 316 2.27 -7.35 10.97
N VAL A 317 1.28 -8.16 11.38
CA VAL A 317 0.22 -7.73 12.31
C VAL A 317 0.79 -7.13 13.61
N ILE A 318 1.79 -7.79 14.22
CA ILE A 318 2.46 -7.30 15.44
C ILE A 318 3.11 -5.94 15.21
N ALA A 319 3.88 -5.78 14.14
CA ALA A 319 4.55 -4.52 13.84
C ALA A 319 3.55 -3.37 13.55
N GLN A 320 2.39 -3.68 12.97
CA GLN A 320 1.30 -2.71 12.80
C GLN A 320 0.75 -2.23 14.15
N VAL A 321 0.63 -3.13 15.13
CA VAL A 321 0.23 -2.79 16.52
C VAL A 321 1.33 -2.00 17.24
N ASP A 322 2.60 -2.41 17.13
CA ASP A 322 3.75 -1.67 17.68
C ASP A 322 3.76 -0.22 17.17
N TYR A 323 3.56 -0.04 15.87
CA TYR A 323 3.47 1.28 15.24
C TYR A 323 2.29 2.08 15.80
N ALA A 324 1.09 1.48 15.89
CA ALA A 324 -0.10 2.14 16.40
C ALA A 324 0.09 2.63 17.85
N PHE A 325 0.67 1.80 18.72
CA PHE A 325 0.97 2.18 20.11
C PHE A 325 2.09 3.22 20.22
N SER A 326 3.10 3.15 19.36
CA SER A 326 4.15 4.18 19.30
C SER A 326 3.54 5.55 18.92
N GLN A 327 2.65 5.58 17.91
CA GLN A 327 1.93 6.80 17.55
C GLN A 327 1.00 7.28 18.68
N LEU A 328 0.35 6.35 19.39
CA LEU A 328 -0.47 6.69 20.55
C LEU A 328 0.35 7.38 21.62
N ALA A 329 1.48 6.79 22.02
CA ALA A 329 2.35 7.38 23.03
C ALA A 329 2.84 8.78 22.63
N LEU A 330 3.18 8.98 21.34
CA LEU A 330 3.54 10.30 20.82
C LEU A 330 2.39 11.32 20.94
N ARG A 331 1.17 10.96 20.51
CA ARG A 331 0.01 11.86 20.59
C ARG A 331 -0.39 12.17 22.03
N VAL A 332 -0.27 11.21 22.94
CA VAL A 332 -0.46 11.44 24.37
C VAL A 332 0.58 12.42 24.90
N LYS A 333 1.85 12.23 24.54
CA LYS A 333 2.94 13.11 24.96
C LYS A 333 2.71 14.55 24.51
N GLU A 334 2.26 14.76 23.27
CA GLU A 334 1.89 16.08 22.74
C GLU A 334 0.80 16.76 23.59
N VAL A 335 -0.24 16.01 23.97
CA VAL A 335 -1.30 16.50 24.86
C VAL A 335 -0.73 16.89 26.22
N LEU A 336 0.08 16.01 26.83
CA LEU A 336 0.64 16.24 28.16
C LEU A 336 1.64 17.40 28.21
N GLN A 337 2.41 17.62 27.15
CA GLN A 337 3.36 18.74 27.05
C GLN A 337 2.67 20.11 27.02
N ASN A 338 1.43 20.17 26.56
CA ASN A 338 0.64 21.40 26.52
C ASN A 338 -0.10 21.68 27.85
N LEU A 339 0.01 20.78 28.83
CA LEU A 339 -0.63 20.94 30.13
C LEU A 339 0.26 21.68 31.14
N PRO A 340 -0.34 22.31 32.16
CA PRO A 340 0.41 22.98 33.22
C PRO A 340 1.32 22.00 33.98
N ALA A 341 2.45 22.50 34.49
CA ALA A 341 3.51 21.68 35.09
C ALA A 341 3.04 20.80 36.27
N ASP A 342 1.99 21.18 36.99
CA ASP A 342 1.41 20.41 38.09
C ASP A 342 0.60 19.17 37.65
N ARG A 343 0.43 18.99 36.33
CA ARG A 343 -0.19 17.81 35.70
C ARG A 343 0.82 16.84 35.09
N LEU A 344 2.09 17.25 34.90
CA LEU A 344 3.08 16.45 34.17
C LEU A 344 3.44 15.14 34.90
N ASP A 345 3.40 15.14 36.23
CA ASP A 345 3.73 13.99 37.07
C ASP A 345 2.50 13.16 37.51
N LYS A 346 1.32 13.41 36.92
CA LYS A 346 0.07 12.73 37.29
C LYS A 346 -0.43 11.84 36.15
N PRO A 347 -0.93 10.62 36.45
CA PRO A 347 -1.52 9.77 35.43
C PRO A 347 -2.81 10.39 34.87
N ILE A 348 -3.09 10.09 33.60
CA ILE A 348 -4.35 10.43 32.93
C ILE A 348 -5.51 9.78 33.70
N ASP A 349 -6.62 10.50 33.88
CA ASP A 349 -7.74 10.02 34.70
C ASP A 349 -8.54 8.92 33.98
N LYS A 350 -8.75 9.05 32.66
CA LYS A 350 -9.45 8.06 31.83
C LYS A 350 -8.89 8.01 30.41
N LEU A 351 -8.69 6.81 29.87
CA LEU A 351 -8.37 6.52 28.47
C LEU A 351 -9.47 5.64 27.88
N THR A 352 -10.19 6.17 26.89
CA THR A 352 -11.22 5.45 26.12
C THR A 352 -10.67 5.15 24.73
N LEU A 353 -10.79 3.90 24.28
CA LEU A 353 -10.24 3.43 23.01
C LEU A 353 -11.36 2.91 22.11
N ASP A 354 -11.34 3.34 20.85
CA ASP A 354 -12.20 2.81 19.78
C ASP A 354 -11.32 2.17 18.72
N LEU A 355 -11.53 0.89 18.44
CA LEU A 355 -10.68 0.11 17.55
C LEU A 355 -11.44 -0.19 16.27
N PHE A 356 -10.83 0.11 15.12
CA PHE A 356 -11.36 -0.27 13.81
C PHE A 356 -10.31 -1.02 13.01
N GLY A 357 -10.73 -2.08 12.32
CA GLY A 357 -9.80 -2.77 11.43
C GLY A 357 -10.48 -3.54 10.29
N PHE A 358 -9.73 -3.75 9.22
CA PHE A 358 -10.17 -4.51 8.05
C PHE A 358 -9.19 -5.64 7.73
N SER A 359 -9.68 -6.85 7.42
CA SER A 359 -8.84 -7.97 6.97
C SER A 359 -7.78 -8.37 8.02
N ARG A 360 -6.50 -8.33 7.66
CA ARG A 360 -5.37 -8.45 8.60
C ARG A 360 -5.31 -7.29 9.61
N GLY A 361 -5.72 -6.09 9.21
CA GLY A 361 -5.93 -4.99 10.13
C GLY A 361 -7.00 -5.30 11.18
N ALA A 362 -8.07 -6.02 10.83
CA ALA A 362 -9.04 -6.48 11.84
C ALA A 362 -8.41 -7.49 12.82
N ALA A 363 -7.50 -8.34 12.36
CA ALA A 363 -6.70 -9.18 13.26
C ALA A 363 -5.78 -8.33 14.16
N ALA A 364 -5.15 -7.28 13.62
CA ALA A 364 -4.38 -6.30 14.38
C ALA A 364 -5.23 -5.55 15.41
N GLY A 365 -6.47 -5.16 15.09
CA GLY A 365 -7.41 -4.55 16.02
C GLY A 365 -7.79 -5.48 17.17
N ARG A 366 -7.96 -6.78 16.89
CA ARG A 366 -8.19 -7.81 17.93
C ARG A 366 -6.97 -7.99 18.83
N HIS A 367 -5.77 -8.06 18.24
CA HIS A 367 -4.53 -8.15 18.99
C HIS A 367 -4.24 -6.88 19.81
N THR A 368 -4.55 -5.71 19.25
CA THR A 368 -4.49 -4.41 19.95
C THR A 368 -5.37 -4.46 21.21
N ALA A 369 -6.61 -4.94 21.09
CA ALA A 369 -7.50 -5.11 22.24
C ALA A 369 -6.90 -6.05 23.29
N HIS A 370 -6.32 -7.17 22.86
CA HIS A 370 -5.63 -8.10 23.76
C HIS A 370 -4.50 -7.41 24.54
N GLU A 371 -3.61 -6.70 23.86
CA GLU A 371 -2.47 -6.01 24.49
C GLU A 371 -2.91 -4.90 25.46
N ILE A 372 -3.98 -4.18 25.15
CA ILE A 372 -4.59 -3.21 26.07
C ILE A 372 -5.12 -3.91 27.34
N ASN A 373 -5.74 -5.07 27.18
CA ASN A 373 -6.35 -5.82 28.27
C ASN A 373 -5.33 -6.44 29.25
N GLN A 374 -4.07 -6.58 28.83
CA GLN A 374 -2.96 -6.96 29.71
C GLN A 374 -2.59 -5.87 30.74
N GLY A 375 -3.14 -4.66 30.60
CA GLY A 375 -2.94 -3.56 31.55
C GLY A 375 -1.48 -3.11 31.62
N GLU A 376 -0.96 -2.90 32.83
CA GLU A 376 0.43 -2.44 33.06
C GLU A 376 1.51 -3.40 32.55
N ASN A 377 1.16 -4.66 32.24
CA ASN A 377 2.09 -5.64 31.68
C ASN A 377 2.06 -5.70 30.15
N GLY A 378 1.06 -5.07 29.52
CA GLY A 378 0.87 -5.08 28.07
C GLY A 378 1.83 -4.18 27.31
N LEU A 379 1.91 -4.37 26.00
CA LEU A 379 2.76 -3.58 25.12
C LEU A 379 2.47 -2.07 25.19
N LEU A 380 1.20 -1.67 25.29
CA LEU A 380 0.82 -0.26 25.40
C LEU A 380 1.44 0.40 26.65
N ALA A 381 1.45 -0.30 27.79
CA ALA A 381 2.02 0.23 29.02
C ALA A 381 3.52 0.44 28.90
N GLN A 382 4.23 -0.49 28.25
CA GLN A 382 5.66 -0.37 27.96
C GLN A 382 5.94 0.86 27.08
N MET A 383 5.19 1.04 25.99
CA MET A 383 5.36 2.18 25.06
C MET A 383 5.06 3.54 25.72
N LEU A 384 4.06 3.59 26.59
CA LEU A 384 3.77 4.79 27.39
C LEU A 384 4.91 5.08 28.38
N ALA A 385 5.40 4.07 29.10
CA ALA A 385 6.49 4.21 30.05
C ALA A 385 7.80 4.66 29.39
N ASP A 386 8.14 4.11 28.23
CA ASP A 386 9.31 4.52 27.42
C ASP A 386 9.21 5.98 26.96
N SER A 387 7.98 6.48 26.81
CA SER A 387 7.71 7.88 26.49
C SER A 387 7.64 8.80 27.73
N GLY A 388 7.84 8.26 28.93
CA GLY A 388 7.76 8.96 30.21
C GLY A 388 6.33 9.19 30.71
N ILE A 389 5.37 8.42 30.22
CA ILE A 389 3.94 8.58 30.51
C ILE A 389 3.50 7.49 31.49
N LEU A 390 2.87 7.90 32.59
CA LEU A 390 2.30 6.97 33.57
C LEU A 390 1.05 6.28 33.01
N TRP A 391 0.84 5.02 33.40
CA TRP A 391 -0.37 4.27 33.03
C TRP A 391 -1.64 5.02 33.49
N PRO A 392 -2.68 5.14 32.64
CA PRO A 392 -3.92 5.81 33.02
C PRO A 392 -4.65 5.11 34.17
N LYS A 393 -5.35 5.87 35.01
CA LYS A 393 -6.10 5.31 36.15
C LYS A 393 -7.22 4.36 35.71
N THR A 394 -7.85 4.67 34.58
CA THR A 394 -8.92 3.88 33.97
C THR A 394 -8.63 3.75 32.47
N VAL A 395 -8.67 2.54 31.95
CA VAL A 395 -8.58 2.24 30.51
C VAL A 395 -9.81 1.42 30.13
N GLU A 396 -10.50 1.84 29.08
CA GLU A 396 -11.66 1.13 28.54
C GLU A 396 -11.58 1.03 27.02
N ILE A 397 -11.99 -0.11 26.47
CA ILE A 397 -12.26 -0.26 25.05
C ILE A 397 -13.76 -0.08 24.86
N ARG A 398 -14.18 1.04 24.30
CA ARG A 398 -15.60 1.36 24.10
C ARG A 398 -16.18 0.58 22.92
N PHE A 399 -15.50 0.59 21.79
CA PHE A 399 -15.98 -0.03 20.56
C PHE A 399 -14.89 -0.78 19.81
N VAL A 400 -15.23 -1.93 19.22
CA VAL A 400 -14.38 -2.69 18.29
C VAL A 400 -15.14 -2.97 17.00
N GLY A 401 -14.83 -2.23 15.93
CA GLY A 401 -15.43 -2.35 14.60
C GLY A 401 -14.54 -3.11 13.63
N LEU A 402 -14.94 -4.32 13.26
CA LEU A 402 -14.17 -5.21 12.38
C LEU A 402 -14.86 -5.35 11.02
N PHE A 403 -14.08 -5.25 9.95
CA PHE A 403 -14.48 -5.64 8.60
C PHE A 403 -13.73 -6.92 8.22
N ASP A 404 -14.49 -7.99 8.02
CA ASP A 404 -14.07 -9.26 7.42
C ASP A 404 -12.69 -9.77 7.87
N SER A 405 -12.52 -9.99 9.17
CA SER A 405 -11.25 -10.38 9.81
C SER A 405 -10.62 -11.65 9.23
N VAL A 406 -9.36 -11.53 8.78
CA VAL A 406 -8.55 -12.61 8.22
C VAL A 406 -7.17 -12.55 8.88
N ALA A 407 -6.79 -13.60 9.59
CA ALA A 407 -5.50 -13.67 10.28
C ALA A 407 -4.35 -14.13 9.36
N ALA A 408 -4.65 -15.06 8.44
CA ALA A 408 -3.77 -15.67 7.43
C ALA A 408 -2.28 -15.33 7.59
N ILE A 409 -1.60 -15.99 8.52
CA ILE A 409 -0.16 -15.88 8.76
C ILE A 409 0.53 -17.03 8.02
N VAL A 410 1.42 -16.73 7.08
CA VAL A 410 2.25 -17.75 6.42
C VAL A 410 3.55 -17.88 7.21
N ASN A 411 3.61 -18.84 8.15
CA ASN A 411 4.79 -19.07 8.97
C ASN A 411 5.83 -20.00 8.31
N LEU A 412 6.54 -19.48 7.31
CA LEU A 412 7.60 -20.23 6.61
C LEU A 412 8.73 -20.68 7.55
N ALA A 413 9.04 -19.91 8.60
CA ALA A 413 10.09 -20.24 9.57
C ALA A 413 9.73 -21.44 10.47
N ALA A 414 8.44 -21.69 10.71
CA ALA A 414 7.93 -22.85 11.44
C ALA A 414 7.57 -24.05 10.53
N GLY A 415 7.96 -24.01 9.24
CA GLY A 415 7.59 -25.04 8.27
C GLY A 415 6.13 -24.96 7.80
N ASP A 416 5.48 -23.82 7.99
CA ASP A 416 4.09 -23.58 7.71
C ASP A 416 3.88 -22.70 6.47
N ALA A 417 3.85 -23.34 5.31
CA ALA A 417 3.68 -22.65 4.02
C ALA A 417 2.21 -22.35 3.67
N LEU A 418 1.27 -22.50 4.62
CA LEU A 418 -0.17 -22.46 4.34
C LEU A 418 -0.84 -21.32 5.11
N ALA A 419 -1.19 -20.25 4.39
CA ALA A 419 -1.91 -19.05 4.89
C ALA A 419 -3.34 -19.33 5.42
N HIS A 420 -3.72 -20.60 5.54
CA HIS A 420 -5.11 -21.04 5.73
C HIS A 420 -5.29 -21.89 6.98
N ASN A 421 -4.35 -21.91 7.91
CA ASN A 421 -4.44 -22.70 9.13
C ASN A 421 -4.91 -21.83 10.31
N ASN A 422 -5.12 -22.46 11.47
CA ASN A 422 -5.50 -21.80 12.71
C ASN A 422 -4.28 -21.39 13.57
N ARG A 423 -3.07 -21.37 13.03
CA ARG A 423 -1.85 -21.07 13.79
C ARG A 423 -1.54 -19.59 13.66
N ASN A 424 -2.24 -18.81 14.47
CA ASN A 424 -2.13 -17.35 14.45
C ASN A 424 -1.06 -16.81 15.40
N HIS A 425 -0.43 -17.65 16.24
CA HIS A 425 0.64 -17.22 17.13
C HIS A 425 1.80 -16.54 16.36
N PRO A 426 2.29 -15.36 16.79
CA PRO A 426 2.05 -14.67 18.06
C PRO A 426 0.83 -13.71 18.11
N VAL A 427 -0.01 -13.68 17.07
CA VAL A 427 -1.18 -12.81 17.01
C VAL A 427 -2.35 -13.38 17.82
N GLU A 428 -2.69 -12.70 18.89
CA GLU A 428 -3.83 -13.03 19.75
C GLU A 428 -5.13 -12.44 19.18
N LEU A 429 -6.10 -13.30 18.85
CA LEU A 429 -7.37 -12.89 18.25
C LEU A 429 -8.54 -12.88 19.23
N TYR A 430 -8.38 -13.45 20.42
CA TYR A 430 -9.47 -13.49 21.39
C TYR A 430 -9.82 -12.10 21.93
N LEU A 431 -11.08 -11.69 21.75
CA LEU A 431 -11.67 -10.52 22.39
C LEU A 431 -12.40 -10.96 23.66
N ASP A 432 -11.93 -10.50 24.81
CA ASP A 432 -12.59 -10.72 26.09
C ASP A 432 -13.88 -9.86 26.19
N PRO A 433 -15.08 -10.48 26.24
CA PRO A 433 -16.33 -9.75 26.31
C PRO A 433 -16.50 -8.96 27.61
N GLY A 434 -15.76 -9.28 28.68
CA GLY A 434 -15.76 -8.53 29.94
C GLY A 434 -14.91 -7.26 29.91
N LYS A 435 -14.10 -7.06 28.87
CA LYS A 435 -13.16 -5.95 28.72
C LYS A 435 -13.45 -5.03 27.53
N VAL A 436 -14.39 -5.44 26.68
CA VAL A 436 -14.82 -4.70 25.49
C VAL A 436 -16.25 -4.22 25.67
N GLY A 437 -16.51 -2.94 25.44
CA GLY A 437 -17.84 -2.33 25.52
C GLY A 437 -18.79 -2.95 24.51
N GLN A 438 -18.58 -2.69 23.21
CA GLN A 438 -19.31 -3.33 22.11
C GLN A 438 -18.34 -3.78 21.02
N ALA A 439 -18.52 -4.99 20.48
CA ALA A 439 -17.83 -5.43 19.26
C ALA A 439 -18.84 -5.64 18.12
N VAL A 440 -18.49 -5.20 16.91
CA VAL A 440 -19.27 -5.41 15.69
C VAL A 440 -18.34 -5.91 14.61
N HIS A 441 -18.69 -7.02 13.98
CA HIS A 441 -17.93 -7.60 12.86
C HIS A 441 -18.82 -7.75 11.64
N LEU A 442 -18.56 -6.98 10.59
CA LEU A 442 -19.21 -7.14 9.29
C LEU A 442 -18.45 -8.17 8.46
N THR A 443 -19.14 -9.20 7.96
CA THR A 443 -18.52 -10.35 7.26
C THR A 443 -19.04 -10.48 5.83
N ALA A 444 -18.19 -11.00 4.95
CA ALA A 444 -18.48 -11.17 3.53
C ALA A 444 -19.14 -12.53 3.24
N ALA A 445 -20.39 -12.52 2.77
CA ALA A 445 -21.17 -13.72 2.46
C ALA A 445 -20.70 -14.47 1.19
N HIS A 446 -20.13 -13.75 0.22
CA HIS A 446 -19.72 -14.31 -1.08
C HIS A 446 -18.20 -14.51 -1.19
N GLU A 447 -17.45 -14.36 -0.10
CA GLU A 447 -16.00 -14.60 -0.10
C GLU A 447 -15.70 -16.11 -0.07
N HIS A 448 -15.15 -16.65 -1.15
CA HIS A 448 -14.87 -18.09 -1.27
C HIS A 448 -13.39 -18.41 -1.50
N ARG A 449 -12.47 -17.44 -1.45
CA ARG A 449 -11.04 -17.69 -1.67
C ARG A 449 -10.46 -18.52 -0.54
N ARG A 450 -9.59 -19.47 -0.91
CA ARG A 450 -8.90 -20.36 0.03
C ARG A 450 -8.05 -19.60 1.07
N ASN A 451 -7.43 -18.50 0.66
CA ASN A 451 -6.49 -17.74 1.49
C ASN A 451 -7.17 -16.67 2.36
N PHE A 452 -8.50 -16.53 2.28
CA PHE A 452 -9.28 -15.51 2.99
C PHE A 452 -10.21 -16.15 4.02
N ALA A 453 -9.65 -17.05 4.84
CA ALA A 453 -10.40 -17.71 5.91
C ALA A 453 -10.85 -16.69 6.97
N LEU A 454 -12.16 -16.69 7.27
CA LEU A 454 -12.76 -15.80 8.24
C LEU A 454 -12.33 -16.18 9.65
N ASN A 455 -11.95 -15.20 10.46
CA ASN A 455 -11.81 -15.37 11.91
C ASN A 455 -13.05 -14.75 12.57
N SER A 456 -14.02 -15.60 12.91
CA SER A 456 -15.32 -15.22 13.47
C SER A 456 -15.18 -14.72 14.91
N LEU A 457 -16.17 -13.92 15.36
CA LEU A 457 -16.38 -13.61 16.78
C LEU A 457 -17.18 -14.69 17.52
N ARG A 458 -17.78 -15.63 16.79
CA ARG A 458 -18.55 -16.74 17.36
C ARG A 458 -17.63 -17.73 18.04
N SER A 459 -18.07 -18.22 19.19
CA SER A 459 -17.44 -19.35 19.89
C SER A 459 -17.58 -20.64 19.08
N ARG A 460 -16.86 -21.70 19.48
CA ARG A 460 -16.93 -23.03 18.83
C ARG A 460 -18.34 -23.62 18.76
N ASP A 461 -19.21 -23.26 19.69
CA ASP A 461 -20.62 -23.68 19.74
C ASP A 461 -21.56 -22.78 18.91
N GLY A 462 -21.02 -21.76 18.23
CA GLY A 462 -21.76 -20.79 17.44
C GLY A 462 -22.38 -19.64 18.24
N SER A 463 -22.24 -19.66 19.58
CA SER A 463 -22.73 -18.61 20.46
C SER A 463 -21.91 -17.31 20.32
N LEU A 464 -22.52 -16.20 20.71
CA LEU A 464 -21.95 -14.87 20.58
C LEU A 464 -22.31 -14.06 21.84
N PRO A 465 -21.35 -13.38 22.50
CA PRO A 465 -21.61 -12.57 23.69
C PRO A 465 -22.65 -11.47 23.44
N ALA A 466 -23.40 -11.07 24.47
CA ALA A 466 -24.49 -10.10 24.33
C ALA A 466 -24.03 -8.72 23.81
N ASN A 467 -22.79 -8.34 24.11
CA ASN A 467 -22.15 -7.11 23.67
C ASN A 467 -21.38 -7.25 22.36
N PHE A 468 -21.41 -8.41 21.70
CA PHE A 468 -20.80 -8.61 20.40
C PHE A 468 -21.92 -8.75 19.35
N ARG A 469 -21.62 -8.41 18.10
CA ARG A 469 -22.47 -8.70 16.94
C ARG A 469 -21.60 -9.09 15.75
N GLU A 470 -22.03 -10.10 15.00
CA GLU A 470 -21.38 -10.51 13.75
C GLU A 470 -22.45 -10.56 12.65
N ILE A 471 -22.38 -9.61 11.72
CA ILE A 471 -23.40 -9.36 10.70
C ILE A 471 -22.85 -9.81 9.33
N SER A 472 -23.55 -10.73 8.67
CA SER A 472 -23.21 -11.23 7.34
C SER A 472 -23.88 -10.38 6.26
N LEU A 473 -23.08 -9.75 5.41
CA LEU A 473 -23.57 -8.88 4.34
C LEU A 473 -23.26 -9.48 2.95
N PRO A 474 -24.11 -9.22 1.94
CA PRO A 474 -23.78 -9.53 0.55
C PRO A 474 -22.45 -8.91 0.15
N GLY A 475 -21.59 -9.67 -0.52
CA GLY A 475 -20.34 -9.15 -1.07
C GLY A 475 -19.14 -10.04 -0.78
N VAL A 476 -18.01 -9.74 -1.42
CA VAL A 476 -16.71 -10.33 -1.12
C VAL A 476 -15.91 -9.46 -0.15
N HIS A 477 -14.71 -9.90 0.23
CA HIS A 477 -13.86 -9.25 1.24
C HIS A 477 -13.78 -7.71 1.14
N SER A 478 -13.41 -7.18 -0.02
CA SER A 478 -13.25 -5.73 -0.24
C SER A 478 -14.54 -5.01 -0.63
N ASP A 479 -15.62 -5.74 -0.93
CA ASP A 479 -16.97 -5.16 -0.94
C ASP A 479 -17.41 -4.79 0.47
N ILE A 480 -16.92 -5.51 1.50
CA ILE A 480 -17.20 -5.22 2.91
C ILE A 480 -16.22 -4.20 3.48
N GLY A 481 -14.92 -4.40 3.26
CA GLY A 481 -13.88 -3.54 3.83
C GLY A 481 -13.50 -2.31 3.01
N GLY A 482 -13.95 -2.20 1.76
CA GLY A 482 -13.46 -1.21 0.80
C GLY A 482 -12.14 -1.62 0.14
N GLY A 483 -11.69 -0.84 -0.83
CA GLY A 483 -10.47 -1.09 -1.61
C GLY A 483 -10.70 -1.21 -3.11
N TYR A 484 -11.93 -1.53 -3.55
CA TYR A 484 -12.27 -1.53 -4.97
C TYR A 484 -12.48 -0.12 -5.50
N GLY A 485 -11.95 0.14 -6.71
CA GLY A 485 -12.20 1.38 -7.44
C GLY A 485 -13.66 1.49 -7.87
N ASP A 486 -14.11 2.72 -8.18
CA ASP A 486 -15.51 2.98 -8.52
C ASP A 486 -15.99 2.18 -9.75
N SER A 487 -15.10 1.80 -10.67
CA SER A 487 -15.43 1.00 -11.85
C SER A 487 -14.29 0.07 -12.24
N GLN A 488 -14.56 -1.23 -12.34
CA GLN A 488 -13.58 -2.26 -12.66
C GLN A 488 -14.09 -3.25 -13.71
N ARG A 489 -13.23 -3.54 -14.68
CA ARG A 489 -13.45 -4.61 -15.67
C ARG A 489 -12.98 -5.94 -15.07
N GLU A 490 -13.92 -6.79 -14.72
CA GLU A 490 -13.63 -8.14 -14.25
C GLU A 490 -13.50 -9.10 -15.42
N ASP A 491 -12.31 -9.68 -15.58
CA ASP A 491 -11.99 -10.72 -16.57
C ASP A 491 -11.39 -11.91 -15.84
N VAL A 492 -12.28 -12.75 -15.29
CA VAL A 492 -11.93 -13.77 -14.31
C VAL A 492 -12.06 -15.18 -14.89
N LEU A 493 -11.06 -16.01 -14.63
CA LEU A 493 -11.07 -17.43 -14.97
C LEU A 493 -11.69 -18.20 -13.81
N LEU A 494 -12.85 -18.80 -14.04
CA LEU A 494 -13.61 -19.51 -13.01
C LEU A 494 -13.22 -20.98 -12.89
N SER A 495 -12.33 -21.46 -13.76
CA SER A 495 -11.77 -22.80 -13.70
C SER A 495 -10.27 -22.77 -13.97
N LEU A 496 -9.58 -23.83 -13.56
CA LEU A 496 -8.29 -24.15 -14.16
C LEU A 496 -8.46 -24.40 -15.67
N ARG A 497 -7.37 -24.25 -16.42
CA ARG A 497 -7.32 -24.63 -17.82
C ARG A 497 -7.33 -26.15 -17.92
N LEU A 498 -8.32 -26.70 -18.60
CA LEU A 498 -8.49 -28.13 -18.79
C LEU A 498 -7.94 -28.53 -20.16
N GLN A 499 -6.96 -29.42 -20.19
CA GLN A 499 -6.42 -29.92 -21.44
C GLN A 499 -7.39 -30.90 -22.11
N VAL A 500 -7.62 -30.69 -23.40
CA VAL A 500 -8.44 -31.56 -24.24
C VAL A 500 -7.63 -32.80 -24.64
N PRO A 501 -8.22 -34.02 -24.60
CA PRO A 501 -7.56 -35.23 -25.06
C PRO A 501 -7.12 -35.15 -26.52
N ARG A 502 -5.96 -35.74 -26.85
CA ARG A 502 -5.36 -35.65 -28.20
C ARG A 502 -6.26 -36.18 -29.31
N ASP A 503 -7.08 -37.19 -29.02
CA ASP A 503 -8.05 -37.78 -29.96
C ASP A 503 -9.30 -36.91 -30.17
N ARG A 504 -9.45 -35.81 -29.43
CA ARG A 504 -10.63 -34.93 -29.43
C ARG A 504 -10.34 -33.46 -29.75
N LEU A 505 -9.13 -33.12 -30.20
CA LEU A 505 -8.74 -31.73 -30.47
C LEU A 505 -9.62 -31.00 -31.51
N SER A 506 -10.24 -31.75 -32.44
CA SER A 506 -11.16 -31.20 -33.44
C SER A 506 -12.58 -30.95 -32.92
N ARG A 507 -12.96 -31.57 -31.79
CA ARG A 507 -14.29 -31.49 -31.17
C ARG A 507 -14.17 -31.34 -29.65
N PRO A 508 -13.57 -30.23 -29.16
CA PRO A 508 -13.35 -30.02 -27.74
C PRO A 508 -14.67 -29.88 -26.95
N ASP A 509 -15.74 -29.47 -27.62
CA ASP A 509 -17.13 -29.39 -27.14
C ASP A 509 -17.78 -30.76 -26.85
N GLN A 510 -17.19 -31.86 -27.33
CA GLN A 510 -17.68 -33.22 -27.12
C GLN A 510 -16.76 -34.00 -26.18
N THR A 511 -16.41 -33.37 -25.05
CA THR A 511 -15.49 -33.91 -24.05
C THR A 511 -16.03 -33.75 -22.63
N LEU A 512 -15.61 -34.64 -21.73
CA LEU A 512 -15.95 -34.53 -20.30
C LEU A 512 -15.48 -33.21 -19.69
N GLN A 513 -14.38 -32.65 -20.21
CA GLN A 513 -13.87 -31.34 -19.82
C GLN A 513 -14.88 -30.25 -20.14
N TRP A 514 -15.50 -30.27 -21.33
CA TRP A 514 -16.55 -29.34 -21.69
C TRP A 514 -17.79 -29.51 -20.81
N ASP A 515 -18.27 -30.74 -20.64
CA ASP A 515 -19.46 -31.05 -19.83
C ASP A 515 -19.31 -30.55 -18.38
N ASN A 516 -18.13 -30.72 -17.78
CA ASN A 516 -17.83 -30.22 -16.44
C ASN A 516 -17.84 -28.69 -16.36
N LEU A 517 -17.32 -28.01 -17.38
CA LEU A 517 -17.33 -26.54 -17.43
C LEU A 517 -18.73 -26.00 -17.69
N GLU A 518 -19.53 -26.68 -18.50
CA GLU A 518 -20.92 -26.31 -18.80
C GLU A 518 -21.81 -26.47 -17.56
N ALA A 519 -21.65 -27.55 -16.80
CA ALA A 519 -22.33 -27.72 -15.51
C ALA A 519 -21.99 -26.58 -14.54
N LYS A 520 -20.71 -26.19 -14.47
CA LYS A 520 -20.28 -25.05 -13.65
C LYS A 520 -20.85 -23.71 -14.15
N ARG A 521 -20.88 -23.51 -15.48
CA ARG A 521 -21.47 -22.34 -16.14
C ARG A 521 -22.94 -22.17 -15.71
N GLN A 522 -23.72 -23.24 -15.81
CA GLN A 522 -25.13 -23.25 -15.42
C GLN A 522 -25.35 -22.96 -13.93
N GLN A 523 -24.48 -23.44 -13.05
CA GLN A 523 -24.53 -23.12 -11.62
C GLN A 523 -24.34 -21.62 -11.36
N ILE A 524 -23.40 -20.99 -12.06
CA ILE A 524 -23.12 -19.56 -11.91
C ILE A 524 -24.25 -18.71 -12.51
N GLU A 525 -24.82 -19.12 -13.64
CA GLU A 525 -26.02 -18.47 -14.21
C GLU A 525 -27.21 -18.57 -13.26
N ALA A 526 -27.45 -19.76 -12.69
CA ALA A 526 -28.53 -19.98 -11.73
C ALA A 526 -28.36 -19.16 -10.45
N ALA A 527 -27.12 -18.87 -10.06
CA ALA A 527 -26.80 -17.99 -8.94
C ALA A 527 -26.99 -16.49 -9.26
N GLY A 528 -27.28 -16.11 -10.50
CA GLY A 528 -27.68 -14.74 -10.86
C GLY A 528 -26.53 -13.76 -11.12
N TRP A 529 -25.29 -14.23 -11.27
CA TRP A 529 -24.12 -13.38 -11.52
C TRP A 529 -24.16 -12.63 -12.87
N ILE A 530 -24.90 -13.19 -13.84
CA ILE A 530 -25.14 -12.61 -15.16
C ILE A 530 -26.64 -12.43 -15.37
N GLY A 531 -27.06 -11.25 -15.82
CA GLY A 531 -28.45 -10.87 -16.00
C GLY A 531 -28.63 -9.42 -16.47
N PRO A 532 -29.84 -8.85 -16.33
CA PRO A 532 -30.21 -7.57 -16.93
C PRO A 532 -29.55 -6.33 -16.29
N TYR A 533 -29.02 -6.45 -15.06
CA TYR A 533 -28.41 -5.33 -14.35
C TYR A 533 -26.91 -5.16 -14.62
N ASN A 534 -26.26 -6.15 -15.26
CA ASN A 534 -24.85 -6.02 -15.62
C ASN A 534 -24.63 -4.83 -16.54
N LEU A 535 -23.53 -4.12 -16.32
CA LEU A 535 -23.13 -2.99 -17.14
C LEU A 535 -22.47 -3.47 -18.44
N PRO A 536 -22.52 -2.65 -19.52
CA PRO A 536 -21.70 -2.88 -20.69
C PRO A 536 -20.22 -2.96 -20.31
N VAL A 537 -19.50 -3.88 -20.96
CA VAL A 537 -18.09 -4.13 -20.72
C VAL A 537 -17.34 -4.19 -22.04
N ARG A 538 -16.12 -3.65 -22.07
CA ARG A 538 -15.24 -3.75 -23.24
C ARG A 538 -14.87 -5.20 -23.52
N GLN A 539 -15.19 -5.63 -24.73
CA GLN A 539 -15.04 -7.01 -25.16
C GLN A 539 -13.58 -7.34 -25.47
N SER A 540 -13.17 -8.60 -25.30
CA SER A 540 -11.90 -9.07 -25.83
C SER A 540 -11.92 -10.59 -25.98
N GLU A 541 -11.38 -11.09 -27.08
CA GLU A 541 -11.17 -12.54 -27.28
C GLU A 541 -9.92 -13.04 -26.54
N GLN A 542 -8.98 -12.15 -26.26
CA GLN A 542 -7.81 -12.48 -25.43
C GLN A 542 -8.22 -12.52 -23.95
N LEU A 543 -7.78 -13.57 -23.26
CA LEU A 543 -7.97 -13.70 -21.82
C LEU A 543 -7.17 -12.62 -21.09
N GLN A 544 -7.84 -11.85 -20.22
CA GLN A 544 -7.23 -10.80 -19.39
C GLN A 544 -6.41 -9.82 -20.25
N ALA A 545 -7.05 -9.32 -21.32
CA ALA A 545 -6.45 -8.40 -22.27
C ALA A 545 -6.01 -7.08 -21.63
N TRP A 546 -5.00 -6.46 -22.23
CA TRP A 546 -4.57 -5.11 -21.90
C TRP A 546 -5.58 -4.08 -22.42
N PRO A 547 -5.77 -2.93 -21.75
CA PRO A 547 -6.68 -1.88 -22.20
C PRO A 547 -6.59 -1.55 -23.70
N LYS A 548 -5.39 -1.50 -24.27
CA LYS A 548 -5.19 -1.27 -25.72
C LYS A 548 -5.71 -2.39 -26.64
N ASP A 549 -5.81 -3.61 -26.13
CA ASP A 549 -6.23 -4.82 -26.87
C ASP A 549 -7.72 -5.12 -26.66
N GLN A 550 -8.46 -4.21 -26.01
CA GLN A 550 -9.88 -4.32 -25.80
C GLN A 550 -10.66 -3.75 -26.98
N GLY A 551 -11.70 -4.47 -27.39
CA GLY A 551 -12.65 -4.07 -28.41
C GLY A 551 -13.76 -3.16 -27.86
N PRO A 552 -14.83 -2.96 -28.65
CA PRO A 552 -15.96 -2.12 -28.25
C PRO A 552 -16.71 -2.69 -27.04
N GLU A 553 -17.51 -1.84 -26.40
CA GLU A 553 -18.41 -2.27 -25.33
C GLU A 553 -19.51 -3.21 -25.86
N GLY A 554 -19.85 -4.18 -25.02
CA GLY A 554 -20.89 -5.17 -25.28
C GLY A 554 -21.43 -5.73 -23.97
N PRO A 555 -22.33 -6.73 -24.02
CA PRO A 555 -22.91 -7.32 -22.82
C PRO A 555 -21.86 -8.08 -22.00
N ALA A 556 -22.15 -8.27 -20.71
CA ALA A 556 -21.41 -9.20 -19.88
C ALA A 556 -21.51 -10.63 -20.44
N ARG A 557 -20.44 -11.41 -20.28
CA ARG A 557 -20.31 -12.76 -20.87
C ARG A 557 -19.86 -13.77 -19.83
N LEU A 558 -20.37 -14.99 -19.97
CA LEU A 558 -19.96 -16.16 -19.21
C LEU A 558 -19.85 -17.34 -20.17
N ASP A 559 -18.64 -17.59 -20.65
CA ASP A 559 -18.39 -18.49 -21.77
C ASP A 559 -17.27 -19.49 -21.47
N ILE A 560 -17.36 -20.65 -22.12
CA ILE A 560 -16.25 -21.60 -22.19
C ILE A 560 -15.34 -21.19 -23.35
N VAL A 561 -14.13 -20.74 -23.02
CA VAL A 561 -13.14 -20.29 -24.00
C VAL A 561 -12.26 -21.46 -24.42
N THR A 562 -12.12 -21.65 -25.73
CA THR A 562 -11.22 -22.64 -26.33
C THR A 562 -9.91 -21.99 -26.76
N LEU A 563 -8.81 -22.35 -26.09
CA LEU A 563 -7.47 -21.89 -26.41
C LEU A 563 -6.77 -22.94 -27.29
N ARG A 564 -6.36 -22.54 -28.50
CA ARG A 564 -5.62 -23.40 -29.42
C ARG A 564 -4.17 -22.92 -29.49
N HIS A 565 -3.24 -23.81 -29.16
CA HIS A 565 -1.81 -23.57 -29.28
C HIS A 565 -1.31 -24.35 -30.49
N GLU A 566 -1.02 -23.62 -31.57
CA GLU A 566 -0.48 -24.18 -32.80
C GLU A 566 1.02 -24.44 -32.62
N HIS A 567 1.43 -25.71 -32.60
CA HIS A 567 2.84 -26.08 -32.67
C HIS A 567 3.20 -26.41 -34.13
N PRO A 568 4.40 -26.06 -34.63
CA PRO A 568 4.82 -26.39 -35.99
C PRO A 568 4.99 -27.90 -36.28
N ALA A 569 4.79 -28.77 -35.28
CA ALA A 569 4.72 -30.22 -35.43
C ALA A 569 3.28 -30.68 -35.13
N GLN A 570 2.88 -31.88 -35.59
CA GLN A 570 1.49 -32.39 -35.56
C GLN A 570 0.79 -32.46 -34.17
N ASP A 571 1.46 -32.07 -33.08
CA ASP A 571 0.94 -32.10 -31.71
C ASP A 571 0.46 -30.70 -31.28
N GLY A 572 -0.67 -30.25 -31.83
CA GLY A 572 -1.38 -29.08 -31.31
C GLY A 572 -1.93 -29.33 -29.91
N ARG A 573 -2.05 -28.28 -29.08
CA ARG A 573 -2.68 -28.37 -27.75
C ARG A 573 -3.95 -27.52 -27.73
N VAL A 574 -5.05 -28.11 -27.26
CA VAL A 574 -6.30 -27.39 -27.02
C VAL A 574 -6.59 -27.39 -25.52
N GLU A 575 -6.92 -26.23 -24.98
CA GLU A 575 -7.33 -26.05 -23.59
C GLU A 575 -8.70 -25.41 -23.52
N LEU A 576 -9.47 -25.76 -22.50
CA LEU A 576 -10.77 -25.18 -22.20
C LEU A 576 -10.70 -24.46 -20.85
N VAL A 577 -11.37 -23.31 -20.74
CA VAL A 577 -11.47 -22.56 -19.48
C VAL A 577 -12.81 -21.84 -19.41
N LEU A 578 -13.45 -21.85 -18.25
CA LEU A 578 -14.64 -21.04 -18.01
C LEU A 578 -14.21 -19.62 -17.64
N ARG A 579 -14.71 -18.62 -18.38
CA ARG A 579 -14.38 -17.20 -18.21
C ARG A 579 -15.65 -16.40 -17.95
N MET A 580 -15.57 -15.48 -16.99
CA MET A 580 -16.56 -14.41 -16.83
C MET A 580 -15.92 -13.07 -17.20
N LEU A 581 -16.65 -12.29 -17.99
CA LEU A 581 -16.27 -10.94 -18.40
C LEU A 581 -17.42 -9.98 -18.11
N ARG A 582 -17.19 -9.00 -17.23
CA ARG A 582 -18.21 -8.01 -16.84
C ARG A 582 -17.59 -6.71 -16.34
N GLN A 583 -18.41 -5.68 -16.24
CA GLN A 583 -18.06 -4.42 -15.60
C GLN A 583 -18.78 -4.32 -14.25
N VAL A 584 -18.03 -4.04 -13.19
CA VAL A 584 -18.51 -4.00 -11.80
C VAL A 584 -18.13 -2.66 -11.18
N ARG A 585 -18.93 -2.16 -10.24
CA ARG A 585 -18.69 -0.91 -9.54
C ARG A 585 -18.36 -1.12 -8.06
N GLY A 586 -17.48 -0.29 -7.50
CA GLY A 586 -16.97 -0.42 -6.13
C GLY A 586 -17.78 0.28 -5.03
N GLU A 587 -18.84 1.03 -5.35
CA GLU A 587 -19.49 1.91 -4.38
C GLU A 587 -20.32 1.17 -3.33
N TYR A 588 -20.61 -0.12 -3.53
CA TYR A 588 -21.32 -0.91 -2.53
C TYR A 588 -20.58 -0.97 -1.20
N SER A 589 -19.25 -0.83 -1.17
CA SER A 589 -18.50 -0.78 0.11
C SER A 589 -18.92 0.35 1.04
N ARG A 590 -19.60 1.37 0.50
CA ARG A 590 -20.15 2.49 1.27
C ARG A 590 -21.34 2.03 2.11
N VAL A 591 -22.08 0.99 1.70
CA VAL A 591 -23.20 0.42 2.49
C VAL A 591 -22.70 -0.18 3.82
N PRO A 592 -21.72 -1.12 3.84
CA PRO A 592 -21.07 -1.57 5.08
C PRO A 592 -20.44 -0.43 5.90
N LEU A 593 -19.85 0.58 5.24
CA LEU A 593 -19.31 1.77 5.94
C LEU A 593 -20.39 2.50 6.73
N ARG A 594 -21.54 2.79 6.10
CA ARG A 594 -22.66 3.48 6.76
C ARG A 594 -23.28 2.65 7.87
N LEU A 595 -23.34 1.33 7.70
CA LEU A 595 -23.80 0.42 8.75
C LEU A 595 -22.86 0.46 9.97
N MET A 596 -21.54 0.31 9.75
CA MET A 596 -20.56 0.37 10.82
C MET A 596 -20.55 1.74 11.52
N HIS A 597 -20.59 2.81 10.74
CA HIS A 597 -20.67 4.19 11.26
C HIS A 597 -21.88 4.36 12.18
N ARG A 598 -23.06 3.91 11.74
CA ARG A 598 -24.29 3.98 12.53
C ARG A 598 -24.15 3.22 13.85
N LEU A 599 -23.66 1.98 13.80
CA LEU A 599 -23.49 1.13 14.99
C LEU A 599 -22.44 1.68 15.96
N ALA A 600 -21.39 2.32 15.45
CA ALA A 600 -20.37 2.98 16.27
C ALA A 600 -20.91 4.26 16.94
N VAL A 601 -21.64 5.10 16.20
CA VAL A 601 -22.26 6.32 16.74
C VAL A 601 -23.29 6.00 17.82
N GLU A 602 -24.03 4.90 17.69
CA GLU A 602 -24.94 4.41 18.73
C GLU A 602 -24.22 4.01 20.03
N GLN A 603 -22.92 3.73 19.97
CA GLN A 603 -22.04 3.49 21.12
C GLN A 603 -21.22 4.73 21.49
N GLU A 604 -21.66 5.93 21.10
CA GLU A 604 -21.03 7.22 21.42
C GLU A 604 -19.60 7.39 20.87
N VAL A 605 -19.21 6.62 19.85
CA VAL A 605 -17.94 6.85 19.14
C VAL A 605 -18.00 8.21 18.43
N PRO A 606 -16.99 9.09 18.58
CA PRO A 606 -17.03 10.47 18.09
C PRO A 606 -16.71 10.55 16.59
N LEU A 607 -17.61 10.02 15.77
CA LEU A 607 -17.59 10.14 14.31
C LEU A 607 -18.47 11.33 13.88
N ARG A 608 -17.99 12.11 12.91
CA ARG A 608 -18.81 13.16 12.27
C ARG A 608 -19.98 12.54 11.51
N GLU A 609 -21.02 13.33 11.31
CA GLU A 609 -22.04 12.99 10.34
C GLU A 609 -21.41 12.87 8.95
N VAL A 610 -21.89 11.89 8.19
CA VAL A 610 -21.38 11.63 6.84
C VAL A 610 -22.00 12.64 5.88
N ASP A 611 -21.15 13.48 5.28
CA ASP A 611 -21.57 14.50 4.33
C ASP A 611 -22.18 13.85 3.07
N PRO A 612 -23.45 14.12 2.74
CA PRO A 612 -24.10 13.58 1.55
C PRO A 612 -23.60 14.23 0.24
N THR A 613 -22.59 15.09 0.28
CA THR A 613 -21.94 15.67 -0.91
C THR A 613 -20.54 15.11 -1.16
N ASP A 614 -19.95 14.39 -0.20
CA ASP A 614 -18.63 13.79 -0.34
C ASP A 614 -18.71 12.48 -1.16
N GLU A 615 -18.21 12.54 -2.40
CA GLU A 615 -18.25 11.43 -3.36
C GLU A 615 -17.60 10.13 -2.85
N THR A 616 -16.69 10.19 -1.88
CA THR A 616 -15.97 9.01 -1.34
C THR A 616 -16.83 8.15 -0.40
N VAL A 617 -17.85 8.76 0.20
CA VAL A 617 -18.76 8.17 1.18
C VAL A 617 -20.24 8.27 0.77
N LEU A 618 -20.51 8.95 -0.33
CA LEU A 618 -21.84 9.16 -0.89
C LEU A 618 -22.51 7.85 -1.32
N ILE A 619 -23.74 7.66 -0.88
CA ILE A 619 -24.66 6.63 -1.37
C ILE A 619 -25.83 7.35 -2.02
N GLN A 620 -26.06 7.06 -3.31
CA GLN A 620 -27.16 7.64 -4.08
C GLN A 620 -27.73 6.60 -5.05
N GLY A 621 -28.95 6.88 -5.52
CA GLY A 621 -29.62 6.07 -6.53
C GLY A 621 -30.05 4.71 -5.97
N GLU A 622 -29.64 3.65 -6.67
CA GLU A 622 -30.14 2.29 -6.44
C GLU A 622 -29.59 1.58 -5.19
N LEU A 623 -28.54 2.13 -4.56
CA LEU A 623 -27.98 1.60 -3.30
C LEU A 623 -28.69 2.14 -2.05
N GLU A 624 -29.38 3.27 -2.13
CA GLU A 624 -30.06 3.88 -0.97
C GLU A 624 -31.19 2.99 -0.41
N PRO A 625 -32.10 2.42 -1.24
CA PRO A 625 -33.13 1.50 -0.72
C PRO A 625 -32.53 0.24 -0.10
N ILE A 626 -31.39 -0.23 -0.62
CA ILE A 626 -30.67 -1.41 -0.11
C ILE A 626 -30.09 -1.11 1.27
N LEU A 627 -29.43 0.04 1.43
CA LEU A 627 -28.92 0.49 2.72
C LEU A 627 -30.06 0.56 3.75
N GLN A 628 -31.17 1.19 3.39
CA GLN A 628 -32.32 1.35 4.29
C GLN A 628 -32.88 -0.02 4.72
N GLN A 629 -33.04 -0.94 3.76
CA GLN A 629 -33.51 -2.30 4.04
C GLN A 629 -32.57 -3.09 4.95
N ILE A 630 -31.25 -2.91 4.80
CA ILE A 630 -30.23 -3.52 5.67
C ILE A 630 -30.29 -2.90 7.08
N LEU A 631 -30.32 -1.57 7.18
CA LEU A 631 -30.35 -0.86 8.45
C LEU A 631 -31.59 -1.25 9.29
N GLU A 632 -32.77 -1.25 8.67
CA GLU A 632 -34.02 -1.61 9.36
C GLU A 632 -33.97 -3.02 9.96
N GLN A 633 -33.45 -3.99 9.20
CA GLN A 633 -33.31 -5.37 9.67
C GLN A 633 -32.26 -5.52 10.76
N VAL A 634 -31.10 -4.85 10.62
CA VAL A 634 -30.02 -4.92 11.60
C VAL A 634 -30.43 -4.28 12.93
N VAL A 635 -31.19 -3.19 12.90
CA VAL A 635 -31.76 -2.54 14.10
C VAL A 635 -32.77 -3.45 14.79
N GLN A 636 -33.51 -4.27 14.04
CA GLN A 636 -34.41 -5.29 14.57
C GLN A 636 -33.69 -6.54 15.12
N GLY A 637 -32.36 -6.57 15.07
CA GLY A 637 -31.53 -7.68 15.56
C GLY A 637 -31.28 -8.78 14.53
N ASN A 638 -31.60 -8.57 13.24
CA ASN A 638 -31.23 -9.52 12.20
C ASN A 638 -29.76 -9.33 11.79
N ASP A 639 -28.92 -10.30 12.14
CA ASP A 639 -27.50 -10.32 11.80
C ASP A 639 -27.22 -10.89 10.39
N ALA A 640 -28.24 -11.34 9.66
CA ALA A 640 -28.14 -11.75 8.26
C ALA A 640 -29.29 -11.11 7.46
N PRO A 641 -29.23 -9.80 7.19
CA PRO A 641 -30.29 -9.08 6.50
C PRO A 641 -30.55 -9.69 5.12
N SER A 642 -31.82 -10.03 4.86
CA SER A 642 -32.26 -10.54 3.57
C SER A 642 -32.65 -9.40 2.65
N LEU A 643 -32.34 -9.52 1.36
CA LEU A 643 -32.70 -8.55 0.35
C LEU A 643 -33.82 -9.11 -0.55
N THR A 644 -34.52 -8.25 -1.26
CA THR A 644 -35.44 -8.72 -2.30
C THR A 644 -34.64 -9.35 -3.43
N THR A 645 -35.21 -10.31 -4.16
CA THR A 645 -34.54 -10.93 -5.32
C THR A 645 -34.09 -9.90 -6.36
N GLU A 646 -34.82 -8.79 -6.49
CA GLU A 646 -34.44 -7.66 -7.33
C GLU A 646 -33.15 -6.99 -6.85
N HIS A 647 -33.08 -6.62 -5.56
CA HIS A 647 -31.89 -6.02 -4.96
C HIS A 647 -30.70 -6.98 -4.94
N GLU A 648 -30.91 -8.28 -4.66
CA GLU A 648 -29.86 -9.30 -4.70
C GLU A 648 -29.25 -9.41 -6.09
N ASN A 649 -30.09 -9.53 -7.14
CA ASN A 649 -29.63 -9.59 -8.52
C ASN A 649 -28.90 -8.31 -8.93
N LEU A 650 -29.41 -7.14 -8.53
CA LEU A 650 -28.76 -5.87 -8.78
C LEU A 650 -27.35 -5.84 -8.16
N LEU A 651 -27.22 -6.20 -6.88
CA LEU A 651 -25.93 -6.25 -6.22
C LEU A 651 -24.99 -7.25 -6.88
N LEU A 652 -25.42 -8.49 -7.09
CA LEU A 652 -24.61 -9.54 -7.70
C LEU A 652 -24.08 -9.15 -9.07
N GLN A 653 -24.89 -8.49 -9.89
CA GLN A 653 -24.56 -8.20 -11.29
C GLN A 653 -23.77 -6.91 -11.48
N ARG A 654 -23.94 -5.92 -10.58
CA ARG A 654 -23.40 -4.58 -10.76
C ARG A 654 -22.34 -4.17 -9.73
N TYR A 655 -22.40 -4.70 -8.52
CA TYR A 655 -21.62 -4.17 -7.40
C TYR A 655 -20.76 -5.21 -6.66
N ILE A 656 -21.18 -6.46 -6.61
CA ILE A 656 -20.45 -7.52 -5.92
C ILE A 656 -19.39 -8.08 -6.85
N HIS A 657 -18.14 -8.04 -6.43
CA HIS A 657 -17.00 -8.55 -7.20
C HIS A 657 -16.92 -10.09 -7.14
N TYR A 658 -16.26 -10.71 -8.13
CA TYR A 658 -16.02 -12.15 -8.16
C TYR A 658 -14.59 -12.44 -7.72
N SER A 659 -14.34 -12.42 -6.41
CA SER A 659 -12.98 -12.52 -5.85
C SER A 659 -12.32 -13.90 -6.06
N ALA A 660 -13.09 -14.98 -6.12
CA ALA A 660 -12.57 -16.35 -6.14
C ALA A 660 -12.33 -16.88 -7.56
N HIS A 661 -11.11 -16.74 -8.08
CA HIS A 661 -10.77 -17.06 -9.46
C HIS A 661 -9.36 -17.65 -9.65
N TYR A 662 -9.13 -18.25 -10.82
CA TYR A 662 -7.88 -18.86 -11.26
C TYR A 662 -7.05 -17.96 -12.18
N ASN A 663 -7.20 -16.63 -12.11
CA ASN A 663 -6.26 -15.74 -12.77
C ASN A 663 -4.83 -15.99 -12.27
N ALA A 664 -3.86 -15.79 -13.16
CA ALA A 664 -2.44 -15.80 -12.82
C ALA A 664 -2.08 -14.46 -12.17
N ILE A 665 -0.99 -14.44 -11.40
CA ILE A 665 -0.44 -13.18 -10.89
C ILE A 665 0.15 -12.40 -12.06
N GLU A 666 -0.26 -11.14 -12.18
CA GLU A 666 0.40 -10.14 -13.03
C GLU A 666 1.54 -9.51 -12.22
N THR A 667 2.71 -9.43 -12.82
CA THR A 667 3.90 -8.83 -12.20
C THR A 667 4.75 -8.16 -13.27
N MET A 668 5.70 -7.34 -12.85
CA MET A 668 6.65 -6.70 -13.74
C MET A 668 7.95 -7.50 -13.77
N VAL A 669 8.34 -7.98 -14.96
CA VAL A 669 9.63 -8.62 -15.20
C VAL A 669 10.38 -7.78 -16.21
N ALA A 670 11.49 -7.16 -15.78
CA ALA A 670 12.28 -6.25 -16.62
C ALA A 670 11.48 -5.08 -17.19
N GLY A 671 10.61 -4.50 -16.36
CA GLY A 671 9.71 -3.44 -16.77
C GLY A 671 8.62 -3.89 -17.74
N LEU A 672 8.55 -5.16 -18.15
CA LEU A 672 7.47 -5.66 -18.97
C LEU A 672 6.45 -6.42 -18.12
N PRO A 673 5.16 -6.22 -18.36
CA PRO A 673 4.15 -7.01 -17.67
C PRO A 673 4.23 -8.48 -18.06
N ALA A 674 4.29 -9.34 -17.06
CA ALA A 674 4.38 -10.78 -17.20
C ALA A 674 3.33 -11.47 -16.32
N LYS A 675 2.94 -12.69 -16.70
CA LYS A 675 1.98 -13.52 -15.95
C LYS A 675 2.68 -14.75 -15.40
N LEU A 676 2.71 -14.87 -14.08
CA LEU A 676 3.28 -16.04 -13.41
C LEU A 676 2.28 -17.20 -13.46
N GLN A 677 2.49 -18.13 -14.40
CA GLN A 677 1.63 -19.31 -14.57
C GLN A 677 1.80 -20.32 -13.43
N GLY A 678 0.71 -20.99 -13.03
CA GLY A 678 0.74 -22.08 -12.05
C GLY A 678 0.54 -21.67 -10.59
N PHE A 679 0.46 -20.36 -10.29
CA PHE A 679 0.12 -19.85 -8.97
C PHE A 679 -1.18 -19.05 -9.04
N HIS A 680 -2.14 -19.41 -8.18
CA HIS A 680 -3.51 -18.85 -8.17
C HIS A 680 -3.85 -18.36 -6.76
N PRO A 681 -3.45 -17.13 -6.38
CA PRO A 681 -3.63 -16.63 -5.01
C PRO A 681 -5.10 -16.46 -4.63
N ASN A 682 -5.96 -16.25 -5.63
CA ASN A 682 -7.39 -16.06 -5.50
C ASN A 682 -8.19 -17.35 -5.76
N ALA A 683 -7.54 -18.52 -5.79
CA ALA A 683 -8.26 -19.77 -6.02
C ALA A 683 -9.34 -19.99 -4.95
N PRO A 684 -10.53 -20.50 -5.32
CA PRO A 684 -11.56 -20.85 -4.36
C PRO A 684 -11.10 -21.97 -3.42
N ALA A 685 -11.71 -22.04 -2.23
CA ALA A 685 -11.55 -23.17 -1.33
C ALA A 685 -11.98 -24.48 -2.03
N PRO A 686 -11.30 -25.62 -1.79
CA PRO A 686 -11.64 -26.89 -2.45
C PRO A 686 -13.07 -27.37 -2.19
N SER A 687 -13.66 -27.01 -1.04
CA SER A 687 -15.05 -27.30 -0.68
C SER A 687 -16.07 -26.43 -1.44
N GLY A 688 -15.66 -25.30 -2.02
CA GLY A 688 -16.55 -24.25 -2.50
C GLY A 688 -17.08 -23.31 -1.42
N GLU A 689 -16.84 -23.63 -0.15
CA GLU A 689 -17.28 -22.83 1.01
C GLU A 689 -16.09 -22.16 1.69
N ARG A 690 -16.33 -20.97 2.26
CA ARG A 690 -15.31 -20.24 3.01
C ARG A 690 -14.92 -21.00 4.27
N LEU A 691 -13.63 -21.09 4.55
CA LEU A 691 -13.15 -21.55 5.85
C LEU A 691 -13.45 -20.50 6.91
N VAL A 692 -14.04 -20.92 8.03
CA VAL A 692 -14.38 -20.07 9.18
C VAL A 692 -13.75 -20.65 10.44
N TYR A 693 -12.96 -19.83 11.14
CA TYR A 693 -12.36 -20.13 12.42
C TYR A 693 -13.14 -19.44 13.54
N PRO A 694 -13.66 -20.19 14.52
CA PRO A 694 -14.31 -19.59 15.67
C PRO A 694 -13.29 -18.86 16.56
N GLN A 695 -13.79 -17.94 17.37
CA GLN A 695 -13.01 -17.33 18.43
C GLN A 695 -12.77 -18.32 19.57
N THR A 696 -11.53 -18.41 20.01
CA THR A 696 -11.06 -19.34 21.04
C THR A 696 -10.11 -18.62 21.99
N GLU A 697 -10.32 -18.82 23.29
CA GLU A 697 -9.44 -18.29 24.33
C GLU A 697 -8.19 -19.18 24.46
N GLY A 698 -6.99 -18.60 24.33
CA GLY A 698 -5.71 -19.28 24.55
C GLY A 698 -5.19 -20.18 23.42
N ASP A 699 -5.71 -20.03 22.19
CA ASP A 699 -5.30 -20.77 20.98
C ASP A 699 -4.56 -19.88 19.96
#